data_AF-A0A504Y5D5-F1
#
_entry.id   AF-A0A504Y5D5-F1
#
_cell.length_a   1.000
_cell.length_b   1.000
_cell.length_c   1.000
_cell.angle_alpha   90.00
_cell.angle_beta   90.00
_cell.angle_gamma   90.00
#
_symmetry.space_group_name_H-M   'P 1'
#
loop_
_entity.id
_entity.type
_entity.pdbx_description
1 polymer ?
#
loop_
_entity_poly.entity_id
_entity_poly.type
_entity_poly.pdbx_seq_one_letter_code
_entity_poly.pdbx_strand_id
1 'polypeptide(L)'
;MLRRRCFNPIHAFTEHSISPAKRATNEKEFEVMITNPGPLRVAYSPDYLDWLYRAYRSKLKYTDERKKAEEAGEARRAAAQAKLDALAKQQGMLDLFERQPQFPAIHIDKAARCHVVELFKEMVLDRAWKPEEVWDKALLYRAILAERQASYPASYRYILDTAQGVNLAPRESGISDTGSNGSSVDARSSNESAGGIVGQSTLVIPREDDYMYFVYLVRRYYIDNAVEGHVVLRCHRQPNASELLFSHPPPKDEQEVLRSLYRPGTATATQGKDASVKAQDGAAAAPQQRPSGVATIARPRPPSSYPPIEALWRCEENEALLRVLVFGELNLLVSENPFVRFPKAQAYLTRPSSSTPAPGAAGSSVEGADGYGGPHQQRRGGGHRGIGSEGGISLSSVIAEKRGHLLAPLSRNVAMMIDSRANDVRRLQQRYEREDTASFQKMLRGSAQVEENPGLYSAYSDWSYFNPRAVRAEERDALSRQTVAALKTYDEASRDIYRVGFEEAEARSAFRPVEGKNNAPSYVPTLPHFVALVKKDPHVSFLSHVALPEEYNTASHAAAGVSEKHQLEKLVVQLARALYRMALEFHKERLRRVNRQKVQVAASLLDRFMTERWRVHCVAHPSSEGVRDMARRFSAYVPFEGRILDESGFPTDARMEDYERWMAAPSAALLTVLAGSGQEHLVDDYDALSPSEQTTLATQILSYTNAQWKHMNVILRDSLRHLNSSNAAAGTGGGNAAKAASQITPPPADTIINVPALLAKRPSELAAIRAAGMRVVANGEGAVLLMAGGSGTLGAGRGTMPLLVTTSDQNDTVTRQFFHEHNFFGLLPDQVFFSRQCSLPCYDEASGRVLMEARGSICLAPGGNAGVYESLAKASATTSGSQSVLAQIEARGVRYVQIVSVDNILARVGDPYFFGVAASCQAEVVLKTVPKVSAAEKVGVVAQVDGEWAVVEYTEIGDRRSAEKDPATGELAFNCGNIASHCCSLDFLAFAATYMETSTFYHAARKTIPTINGPAPAIKLEAFIFDVFRYAKDVPSRAERAKKAPLPDALQILQVDRSMEFAPIKNADGAAADTPMTAAQLLLDLHTKWVAEAIEAAPGTCAAASISTPGMYTTQERATALQRLRDGQCCWEISPLVSYEGEGLAAYVGQLIHRSATGIGVLGLEETTAGTASI
;
A
#
# COMPACT_ATOMS: atom_id res chain seq x y z
N MET A 1 10.64 -25.52 18.97
CA MET A 1 9.42 -24.68 18.96
C MET A 1 8.68 -24.92 17.66
N LEU A 2 7.38 -25.13 17.76
CA LEU A 2 6.53 -25.84 16.82
C LEU A 2 6.30 -25.05 15.53
N ARG A 3 6.64 -25.67 14.40
CA ARG A 3 6.57 -25.08 13.05
C ARG A 3 5.97 -26.10 12.08
N ARG A 4 5.51 -25.61 10.93
CA ARG A 4 5.18 -26.44 9.76
C ARG A 4 6.37 -27.38 9.45
N ARG A 5 6.08 -28.67 9.20
CA ARG A 5 7.08 -29.71 8.84
C ARG A 5 8.14 -30.00 9.93
N CYS A 6 7.80 -29.90 11.21
CA CYS A 6 8.63 -30.49 12.26
C CYS A 6 8.41 -32.00 12.34
N PHE A 7 9.49 -32.77 12.48
CA PHE A 7 9.40 -34.18 12.81
C PHE A 7 9.22 -34.36 14.32
N ASN A 8 8.16 -35.09 14.68
CA ASN A 8 7.88 -35.48 16.05
C ASN A 8 8.06 -36.99 16.21
N PRO A 9 8.65 -37.47 17.32
CA PRO A 9 8.84 -38.88 17.55
C PRO A 9 7.52 -39.56 17.93
N ILE A 10 7.21 -40.71 17.33
CA ILE A 10 6.10 -41.57 17.79
C ILE A 10 6.57 -42.73 18.67
N HIS A 11 7.87 -43.00 18.67
CA HIS A 11 8.51 -44.05 19.45
C HIS A 11 9.03 -43.52 20.79
N ALA A 12 8.87 -44.33 21.84
CA ALA A 12 9.46 -44.06 23.15
C ALA A 12 10.71 -44.92 23.33
N PHE A 13 11.89 -44.31 23.14
CA PHE A 13 13.16 -44.95 23.48
C PHE A 13 13.39 -44.81 24.99
N THR A 14 12.88 -45.80 25.74
CA THR A 14 13.00 -45.94 27.19
C THR A 14 14.41 -46.41 27.59
N GLU A 15 14.78 -46.22 28.85
CA GLU A 15 16.05 -46.73 29.42
C GLU A 15 16.25 -48.23 29.17
N HIS A 16 15.16 -49.01 29.15
CA HIS A 16 15.22 -50.43 28.81
C HIS A 16 15.67 -50.63 27.34
N SER A 17 15.07 -49.91 26.40
CA SER A 17 15.38 -50.07 24.96
C SER A 17 16.77 -49.58 24.57
N ILE A 18 17.34 -48.64 25.33
CA ILE A 18 18.69 -48.09 25.10
C ILE A 18 19.77 -48.78 25.94
N SER A 19 19.42 -49.83 26.70
CA SER A 19 20.38 -50.60 27.47
C SER A 19 21.44 -51.26 26.56
N PRO A 20 22.68 -51.46 27.04
CA PRO A 20 23.76 -52.03 26.22
C PRO A 20 23.42 -53.38 25.55
N ALA A 21 22.51 -54.16 26.15
CA ALA A 21 22.07 -55.47 25.65
C ALA A 21 20.99 -55.40 24.55
N LYS A 22 20.27 -54.28 24.41
CA LYS A 22 19.14 -54.14 23.46
C LYS A 22 19.29 -52.97 22.47
N ARG A 23 20.37 -52.18 22.58
CA ARG A 23 20.62 -51.07 21.67
C ARG A 23 20.94 -51.56 20.26
N ALA A 24 20.34 -50.95 19.25
CA ALA A 24 20.72 -51.14 17.85
C ALA A 24 22.12 -50.55 17.57
N THR A 25 22.98 -51.32 16.90
CA THR A 25 24.35 -50.94 16.51
C THR A 25 24.45 -50.48 15.06
N ASN A 26 23.53 -50.95 14.22
CA ASN A 26 23.42 -50.62 12.81
C ASN A 26 21.98 -50.26 12.42
N GLU A 27 21.79 -49.73 11.22
CA GLU A 27 20.50 -49.24 10.73
C GLU A 27 19.46 -50.36 10.58
N LYS A 28 19.87 -51.57 10.18
CA LYS A 28 18.96 -52.73 10.07
C LYS A 28 18.39 -53.17 11.41
N GLU A 29 19.22 -53.21 12.44
CA GLU A 29 18.77 -53.47 13.81
C GLU A 29 17.83 -52.38 14.32
N PHE A 30 18.08 -51.13 13.93
CA PHE A 30 17.21 -50.00 14.27
C PHE A 30 15.84 -50.10 13.61
N GLU A 31 15.78 -50.46 12.33
CA GLU A 31 14.51 -50.72 11.61
C GLU A 31 13.68 -51.82 12.27
N VAL A 32 14.32 -52.91 12.71
CA VAL A 32 13.65 -53.99 13.45
C VAL A 32 13.10 -53.46 14.78
N MET A 33 13.85 -52.61 15.48
CA MET A 33 13.45 -52.05 16.78
C MET A 33 12.22 -51.13 16.68
N ILE A 34 12.10 -50.32 15.62
CA ILE A 34 10.95 -49.40 15.44
C ILE A 34 9.73 -50.06 14.80
N THR A 35 9.86 -51.32 14.37
CA THR A 35 8.74 -52.07 13.77
C THR A 35 7.76 -52.51 14.86
N ASN A 36 6.54 -52.00 14.80
CA ASN A 36 5.49 -52.36 15.77
C ASN A 36 5.09 -53.84 15.61
N PRO A 37 5.15 -54.66 16.68
CA PRO A 37 4.66 -56.04 16.63
C PRO A 37 3.12 -56.13 16.59
N GLY A 38 2.41 -55.06 16.98
CA GLY A 38 0.96 -54.99 17.04
C GLY A 38 0.23 -54.95 15.69
N PRO A 39 -1.09 -54.68 15.70
CA PRO A 39 -1.96 -54.82 14.52
C PRO A 39 -1.77 -53.74 13.44
N LEU A 40 -1.05 -52.65 13.76
CA LEU A 40 -0.77 -51.53 12.86
C LEU A 40 0.68 -51.52 12.43
N ARG A 41 0.92 -51.53 11.11
CA ARG A 41 2.26 -51.32 10.52
C ARG A 41 2.35 -49.93 9.91
N VAL A 42 3.17 -49.07 10.52
CA VAL A 42 3.45 -47.71 10.06
C VAL A 42 4.64 -47.74 9.10
N ALA A 43 4.48 -47.16 7.92
CA ALA A 43 5.57 -46.88 6.99
C ALA A 43 6.12 -45.46 7.24
N TYR A 44 7.40 -45.26 6.91
CA TYR A 44 8.11 -44.01 7.15
C TYR A 44 8.76 -43.51 5.85
N SER A 45 8.90 -42.19 5.71
CA SER A 45 9.75 -41.62 4.66
C SER A 45 11.24 -41.84 5.00
N PRO A 46 12.13 -41.94 4.01
CA PRO A 46 13.57 -42.05 4.24
C PRO A 46 14.12 -40.91 5.10
N ASP A 47 13.67 -39.68 4.86
CA ASP A 47 14.10 -38.49 5.61
C ASP A 47 13.73 -38.56 7.10
N TYR A 48 12.54 -39.06 7.41
CA TYR A 48 12.11 -39.22 8.81
C TYR A 48 12.89 -40.34 9.51
N LEU A 49 13.18 -41.44 8.80
CA LEU A 49 13.99 -42.54 9.33
C LEU A 49 15.42 -42.09 9.65
N ASP A 50 16.08 -41.39 8.74
CA ASP A 50 17.42 -40.85 8.96
C ASP A 50 17.44 -39.88 10.15
N TRP A 51 16.49 -38.94 10.20
CA TRP A 51 16.34 -38.02 11.33
C TRP A 51 16.16 -38.77 12.67
N LEU A 52 15.26 -39.76 12.70
CA LEU A 52 14.96 -40.53 13.91
C LEU A 52 16.18 -41.36 14.35
N TYR A 53 16.92 -41.94 13.40
CA TYR A 53 18.14 -42.70 13.68
C TYR A 53 19.25 -41.81 14.25
N ARG A 54 19.45 -40.60 13.71
CA ARG A 54 20.41 -39.61 14.26
C ARG A 54 20.01 -39.16 15.66
N ALA A 55 18.72 -38.91 15.89
CA ALA A 55 18.19 -38.55 17.20
C ALA A 55 18.41 -39.68 18.21
N TYR A 56 18.18 -40.93 17.80
CA TYR A 56 18.46 -42.12 18.62
C TYR A 56 19.95 -42.23 19.00
N ARG A 57 20.88 -42.13 18.03
CA ARG A 57 22.33 -42.19 18.32
C ARG A 57 22.79 -41.06 19.25
N SER A 58 22.23 -39.86 19.07
CA SER A 58 22.51 -38.72 19.94
C SER A 58 22.01 -38.95 21.36
N LYS A 59 20.81 -39.54 21.51
CA LYS A 59 20.25 -39.91 22.81
C LYS A 59 21.12 -40.95 23.52
N LEU A 60 21.63 -41.96 22.82
CA LEU A 60 22.56 -42.95 23.38
C LEU A 60 23.81 -42.29 23.97
N LYS A 61 24.46 -41.41 23.19
CA LYS A 61 25.65 -40.68 23.65
C LYS A 61 25.35 -39.85 24.89
N TYR A 62 24.24 -39.10 24.87
CA TYR A 62 23.82 -38.28 26.00
C TYR A 62 23.59 -39.11 27.27
N THR A 63 22.93 -40.28 27.15
CA THR A 63 22.67 -41.15 28.30
C THR A 63 23.94 -41.83 28.85
N ASP A 64 24.87 -42.21 27.97
CA ASP A 64 26.14 -42.81 28.38
C ASP A 64 27.04 -41.79 29.11
N GLU A 65 26.99 -40.52 28.70
CA GLU A 65 27.71 -39.41 29.38
C GLU A 65 27.03 -39.03 30.70
N ARG A 66 25.69 -38.97 30.76
CA ARG A 66 24.94 -38.63 31.97
C ARG A 66 25.10 -39.67 33.09
N LYS A 67 25.07 -40.97 32.77
CA LYS A 67 25.27 -42.05 33.77
C LYS A 67 26.61 -41.99 34.50
N LYS A 68 27.60 -41.27 33.96
CA LYS A 68 28.91 -41.08 34.61
C LYS A 68 28.89 -39.96 35.67
N ALA A 69 27.79 -39.22 35.82
CA ALA A 69 27.74 -37.96 36.55
C ALA A 69 26.63 -37.85 37.63
N GLU A 70 25.98 -38.95 38.04
CA GLU A 70 24.75 -38.87 38.85
C GLU A 70 24.97 -38.53 40.34
N GLU A 71 24.35 -37.42 40.78
CA GLU A 71 24.02 -37.09 42.17
C GLU A 71 22.55 -36.64 42.30
N ALA A 72 22.01 -36.76 43.52
CA ALA A 72 20.61 -36.57 43.87
C ALA A 72 20.16 -35.09 43.84
N GLY A 73 19.53 -34.68 42.74
CA GLY A 73 18.72 -33.46 42.62
C GLY A 73 17.66 -33.51 41.51
N GLU A 74 17.56 -34.64 40.80
CA GLU A 74 16.95 -34.71 39.46
C GLU A 74 15.44 -34.95 39.42
N ALA A 75 14.76 -35.24 40.54
CA ALA A 75 13.38 -35.74 40.52
C ALA A 75 12.36 -34.78 39.85
N ARG A 76 12.43 -33.47 40.16
CA ARG A 76 11.53 -32.46 39.56
C ARG A 76 11.80 -32.27 38.06
N ARG A 77 13.08 -32.26 37.65
CA ARG A 77 13.47 -32.23 36.23
C ARG A 77 13.06 -33.50 35.50
N ALA A 78 13.24 -34.66 36.11
CA ALA A 78 12.87 -35.96 35.55
C ALA A 78 11.36 -36.05 35.29
N ALA A 79 10.53 -35.59 36.25
CA ALA A 79 9.08 -35.54 36.07
C ALA A 79 8.66 -34.57 34.95
N ALA A 80 9.27 -33.39 34.87
CA ALA A 80 9.02 -32.43 33.79
C ALA A 80 9.47 -32.98 32.42
N GLN A 81 10.64 -33.62 32.34
CA GLN A 81 11.15 -34.24 31.11
C GLN A 81 10.26 -35.41 30.65
N ALA A 82 9.80 -36.27 31.56
CA ALA A 82 8.87 -37.35 31.23
C ALA A 82 7.56 -36.80 30.64
N LYS A 83 7.07 -35.67 31.17
CA LYS A 83 5.90 -34.97 30.61
C LYS A 83 6.18 -34.40 29.22
N LEU A 84 7.36 -33.82 28.98
CA LEU A 84 7.76 -33.32 27.66
C LEU A 84 7.86 -34.44 26.63
N ASP A 85 8.45 -35.58 27.00
CA ASP A 85 8.56 -36.77 26.14
C ASP A 85 7.17 -37.31 25.78
N ALA A 86 6.24 -37.37 26.74
CA ALA A 86 4.86 -37.78 26.51
C ALA A 86 4.12 -36.83 25.57
N LEU A 87 4.27 -35.52 25.75
CA LEU A 87 3.66 -34.50 24.89
C LEU A 87 4.22 -34.52 23.47
N ALA A 88 5.55 -34.68 23.31
CA ALA A 88 6.19 -34.84 22.01
C ALA A 88 5.64 -36.07 21.27
N LYS A 89 5.46 -37.19 22.00
CA LYS A 89 4.83 -38.39 21.45
C LYS A 89 3.38 -38.15 21.04
N GLN A 90 2.57 -37.50 21.89
CA GLN A 90 1.18 -37.16 21.55
C GLN A 90 1.10 -36.30 20.28
N GLN A 91 2.02 -35.35 20.12
CA GLN A 91 2.08 -34.53 18.91
C GLN A 91 2.49 -35.34 17.68
N GLY A 92 3.41 -36.29 17.83
CA GLY A 92 3.72 -37.27 16.79
C GLY A 92 2.52 -38.17 16.44
N MET A 93 1.72 -38.57 17.43
CA MET A 93 0.49 -39.36 17.18
C MET A 93 -0.56 -38.54 16.41
N LEU A 94 -0.68 -37.23 16.70
CA LEU A 94 -1.49 -36.33 15.88
C LEU A 94 -0.97 -36.28 14.44
N ASP A 95 0.34 -36.11 14.25
CA ASP A 95 0.95 -36.11 12.90
C ASP A 95 0.68 -37.43 12.15
N LEU A 96 0.74 -38.56 12.86
CA LEU A 96 0.51 -39.89 12.30
C LEU A 96 -0.92 -40.04 11.76
N PHE A 97 -1.93 -39.66 12.54
CA PHE A 97 -3.35 -39.82 12.17
C PHE A 97 -3.95 -38.65 11.38
N GLU A 98 -3.30 -37.47 11.40
CA GLU A 98 -3.54 -36.38 10.44
C GLU A 98 -3.05 -36.72 9.04
N ARG A 99 -2.18 -37.75 8.94
CA ARG A 99 -1.56 -38.21 7.71
C ARG A 99 -0.53 -37.23 7.16
N GLN A 100 0.37 -36.81 8.03
CA GLN A 100 1.52 -36.02 7.61
C GLN A 100 2.44 -36.83 6.68
N PRO A 101 3.09 -36.20 5.67
CA PRO A 101 3.82 -36.91 4.61
C PRO A 101 4.97 -37.82 5.07
N GLN A 102 5.56 -37.56 6.24
CA GLN A 102 6.59 -38.42 6.84
C GLN A 102 6.09 -39.82 7.19
N PHE A 103 4.77 -40.01 7.31
CA PHE A 103 4.11 -41.29 7.55
C PHE A 103 3.30 -41.69 6.32
N PRO A 104 3.92 -42.15 5.23
CA PRO A 104 3.25 -42.34 3.94
C PRO A 104 2.10 -43.35 3.96
N ALA A 105 2.20 -44.42 4.75
CA ALA A 105 1.16 -45.45 4.83
C ALA A 105 1.00 -46.03 6.24
N ILE A 106 -0.23 -46.41 6.59
CA ILE A 106 -0.58 -47.17 7.78
C ILE A 106 -1.34 -48.41 7.33
N HIS A 107 -0.69 -49.57 7.40
CA HIS A 107 -1.26 -50.85 6.99
C HIS A 107 -2.00 -51.52 8.15
N ILE A 108 -3.11 -52.17 7.80
CA ILE A 108 -4.03 -52.86 8.70
C ILE A 108 -4.13 -54.36 8.37
N ASP A 109 -3.10 -54.93 7.75
CA ASP A 109 -3.04 -56.33 7.30
C ASP A 109 -3.09 -57.33 8.47
N LYS A 110 -2.60 -56.94 9.65
CA LYS A 110 -2.65 -57.73 10.89
C LYS A 110 -3.85 -57.39 11.80
N ALA A 111 -4.74 -56.49 11.37
CA ALA A 111 -5.82 -55.99 12.21
C ALA A 111 -7.05 -56.93 12.19
N ALA A 112 -7.35 -57.52 13.36
CA ALA A 112 -8.64 -58.16 13.60
C ALA A 112 -9.81 -57.16 13.55
N ARG A 113 -11.04 -57.66 13.38
CA ARG A 113 -12.27 -56.86 13.26
C ARG A 113 -12.45 -55.82 14.36
N CYS A 114 -12.18 -56.18 15.62
CA CYS A 114 -12.27 -55.24 16.75
C CYS A 114 -11.38 -54.01 16.58
N HIS A 115 -10.14 -54.18 16.10
CA HIS A 115 -9.23 -53.07 15.84
C HIS A 115 -9.75 -52.15 14.73
N VAL A 116 -10.30 -52.73 13.65
CA VAL A 116 -10.86 -51.96 12.53
C VAL A 116 -12.10 -51.17 12.96
N VAL A 117 -12.95 -51.76 13.80
CA VAL A 117 -14.14 -51.10 14.36
C VAL A 117 -13.75 -49.92 15.26
N GLU A 118 -12.77 -50.09 16.15
CA GLU A 118 -12.32 -49.00 17.02
C GLU A 118 -11.67 -47.86 16.22
N LEU A 119 -10.81 -48.20 15.24
CA LEU A 119 -10.27 -47.20 14.31
C LEU A 119 -11.38 -46.47 13.56
N PHE A 120 -12.40 -47.19 13.08
CA PHE A 120 -13.54 -46.57 12.41
C PHE A 120 -14.29 -45.58 13.31
N LYS A 121 -14.61 -45.97 14.56
CA LYS A 121 -15.35 -45.11 15.49
C LYS A 121 -14.59 -43.81 15.76
N GLU A 122 -13.34 -43.92 16.20
CA GLU A 122 -12.53 -42.76 16.59
C GLU A 122 -12.15 -41.88 15.39
N MET A 123 -11.87 -42.48 14.23
CA MET A 123 -11.28 -41.76 13.11
C MET A 123 -12.30 -41.24 12.11
N VAL A 124 -13.46 -41.89 12.00
CA VAL A 124 -14.46 -41.62 10.95
C VAL A 124 -15.80 -41.24 11.57
N LEU A 125 -16.37 -42.12 12.42
CA LEU A 125 -17.72 -41.95 12.94
C LEU A 125 -17.86 -40.70 13.81
N ASP A 126 -16.98 -40.52 14.80
CA ASP A 126 -17.01 -39.38 15.74
C ASP A 126 -16.79 -38.02 15.05
N ARG A 127 -16.24 -38.03 13.82
CA ARG A 127 -15.95 -36.83 13.02
C ARG A 127 -17.01 -36.56 11.95
N ALA A 128 -17.89 -37.52 11.65
CA ALA A 128 -18.89 -37.39 10.60
C ALA A 128 -20.09 -36.58 11.09
N TRP A 129 -20.53 -35.59 10.31
CA TRP A 129 -21.75 -34.82 10.61
C TRP A 129 -23.02 -35.56 10.19
N LYS A 130 -22.93 -36.35 9.12
CA LYS A 130 -24.04 -37.07 8.49
C LYS A 130 -23.66 -38.53 8.26
N PRO A 131 -24.51 -39.49 8.66
CA PRO A 131 -24.30 -40.92 8.40
C PRO A 131 -24.13 -41.28 6.92
N GLU A 132 -24.86 -40.60 6.03
CA GLU A 132 -24.85 -40.90 4.59
C GLU A 132 -23.48 -40.61 3.96
N GLU A 133 -22.77 -39.60 4.45
CA GLU A 133 -21.42 -39.24 3.97
C GLU A 133 -20.41 -40.35 4.22
N VAL A 134 -20.62 -41.16 5.26
CA VAL A 134 -19.72 -42.27 5.60
C VAL A 134 -19.89 -43.42 4.60
N TRP A 135 -21.13 -43.71 4.21
CA TRP A 135 -21.43 -44.68 3.16
C TRP A 135 -20.93 -44.23 1.79
N ASP A 136 -21.15 -42.96 1.45
CA ASP A 136 -20.64 -42.38 0.19
C ASP A 136 -19.11 -42.51 0.10
N LYS A 137 -18.40 -42.19 1.20
CA LYS A 137 -16.95 -42.35 1.30
C LYS A 137 -16.53 -43.80 1.10
N ALA A 138 -17.19 -44.74 1.76
CA ALA A 138 -16.83 -46.16 1.68
C ALA A 138 -16.96 -46.69 0.24
N LEU A 139 -18.06 -46.37 -0.43
CA LEU A 139 -18.31 -46.78 -1.82
C LEU A 139 -17.39 -46.07 -2.80
N LEU A 140 -17.10 -44.78 -2.59
CA LEU A 140 -16.15 -44.03 -3.42
C LEU A 140 -14.72 -44.57 -3.28
N TYR A 141 -14.25 -44.85 -2.06
CA TYR A 141 -12.91 -45.42 -1.87
C TYR A 141 -12.78 -46.81 -2.48
N ARG A 142 -13.84 -47.63 -2.42
CA ARG A 142 -13.87 -48.89 -3.17
C ARG A 142 -13.74 -48.66 -4.68
N ALA A 143 -14.49 -47.71 -5.24
CA ALA A 143 -14.44 -47.40 -6.66
C ALA A 143 -13.06 -46.90 -7.11
N ILE A 144 -12.40 -46.05 -6.30
CA ILE A 144 -11.05 -45.57 -6.55
C ILE A 144 -10.04 -46.73 -6.52
N LEU A 145 -10.10 -47.59 -5.50
CA LEU A 145 -9.20 -48.76 -5.39
C LEU A 145 -9.35 -49.72 -6.57
N ALA A 146 -10.57 -49.97 -7.02
CA ALA A 146 -10.85 -50.84 -8.15
C ALA A 146 -10.34 -50.26 -9.48
N GLU A 147 -10.60 -48.98 -9.74
CA GLU A 147 -10.23 -48.34 -11.02
C GLU A 147 -8.73 -48.00 -11.11
N ARG A 148 -8.05 -47.82 -9.97
CA ARG A 148 -6.60 -47.49 -9.89
C ARG A 148 -5.73 -48.66 -9.44
N GLN A 149 -6.22 -49.89 -9.52
CA GLN A 149 -5.52 -51.09 -9.03
C GLN A 149 -4.08 -51.21 -9.56
N ALA A 150 -3.84 -50.88 -10.84
CA ALA A 150 -2.54 -51.02 -11.48
C ALA A 150 -1.46 -50.03 -11.00
N SER A 151 -1.83 -48.90 -10.39
CA SER A 151 -0.88 -47.87 -9.95
C SER A 151 -0.41 -48.01 -8.50
N TYR A 152 -1.06 -48.87 -7.71
CA TYR A 152 -0.73 -49.02 -6.29
C TYR A 152 0.50 -49.94 -6.06
N PRO A 153 1.28 -49.69 -5.00
CA PRO A 153 2.45 -50.51 -4.68
C PRO A 153 2.04 -51.93 -4.26
N ALA A 154 2.97 -52.88 -4.39
CA ALA A 154 2.74 -54.28 -4.02
C ALA A 154 2.30 -54.46 -2.56
N SER A 155 2.68 -53.53 -1.66
CA SER A 155 2.25 -53.52 -0.25
C SER A 155 0.74 -53.32 -0.06
N TYR A 156 -0.01 -52.90 -1.09
CA TYR A 156 -1.47 -52.69 -1.03
C TYR A 156 -2.26 -53.90 -1.54
N ARG A 157 -1.60 -54.98 -1.99
CA ARG A 157 -2.29 -56.14 -2.57
C ARG A 157 -3.41 -56.70 -1.68
N TYR A 158 -3.18 -56.80 -0.37
CA TYR A 158 -4.17 -57.32 0.58
C TYR A 158 -5.49 -56.53 0.60
N ILE A 159 -5.44 -55.20 0.45
CA ILE A 159 -6.66 -54.38 0.45
C ILE A 159 -7.35 -54.41 -0.90
N LEU A 160 -6.60 -54.55 -2.00
CA LEU A 160 -7.15 -54.69 -3.34
C LEU A 160 -7.97 -55.98 -3.45
N ASP A 161 -7.45 -57.09 -2.91
CA ASP A 161 -8.17 -58.35 -2.81
C ASP A 161 -9.43 -58.21 -1.91
N THR A 162 -9.32 -57.46 -0.80
CA THR A 162 -10.47 -57.16 0.09
C THR A 162 -11.55 -56.33 -0.62
N ALA A 163 -11.16 -55.34 -1.44
CA ALA A 163 -12.09 -54.47 -2.17
C ALA A 163 -12.89 -55.21 -3.25
N GLN A 164 -12.30 -56.25 -3.84
CA GLN A 164 -12.98 -57.15 -4.78
C GLN A 164 -14.02 -58.04 -4.08
N GLY A 165 -13.76 -58.43 -2.82
CA GLY A 165 -14.66 -59.25 -2.00
C GLY A 165 -15.77 -58.50 -1.24
N VAL A 166 -16.05 -57.24 -1.56
CA VAL A 166 -17.11 -56.46 -0.90
C VAL A 166 -18.50 -56.90 -1.38
N ASN A 167 -19.35 -57.29 -0.42
CA ASN A 167 -20.74 -57.69 -0.67
C ASN A 167 -21.62 -56.47 -1.02
N LEU A 168 -22.48 -56.62 -2.04
CA LEU A 168 -23.49 -55.64 -2.43
C LEU A 168 -24.83 -56.33 -2.62
N ALA A 169 -25.93 -55.64 -2.32
CA ALA A 169 -27.26 -56.14 -2.63
C ALA A 169 -27.49 -56.11 -4.16
N PRO A 170 -27.99 -57.20 -4.76
CA PRO A 170 -28.18 -57.32 -6.21
C PRO A 170 -29.24 -56.34 -6.73
N ARG A 171 -29.14 -55.99 -8.02
CA ARG A 171 -30.09 -55.10 -8.72
C ARG A 171 -31.52 -55.62 -8.64
N GLU A 172 -32.45 -54.76 -8.24
CA GLU A 172 -33.89 -55.03 -8.37
C GLU A 172 -34.25 -55.05 -9.87
N SER A 173 -34.69 -56.19 -10.39
CA SER A 173 -35.21 -56.29 -11.76
C SER A 173 -36.51 -55.51 -11.88
N GLY A 174 -36.46 -54.31 -12.46
CA GLY A 174 -37.61 -53.42 -12.59
C GLY A 174 -38.75 -54.02 -13.43
N ILE A 175 -39.94 -54.15 -12.82
CA ILE A 175 -41.22 -54.09 -13.52
C ILE A 175 -41.42 -52.64 -13.97
N SER A 176 -41.81 -52.47 -15.23
CA SER A 176 -42.10 -51.20 -15.88
C SER A 176 -43.22 -50.42 -15.18
N ASP A 177 -42.99 -49.16 -14.84
CA ASP A 177 -44.06 -48.22 -14.55
C ASP A 177 -43.96 -46.98 -15.46
N THR A 178 -44.92 -46.93 -16.38
CA THR A 178 -45.34 -45.78 -17.17
C THR A 178 -45.89 -44.68 -16.27
N GLY A 179 -45.55 -43.43 -16.57
CA GLY A 179 -45.72 -42.29 -15.65
C GLY A 179 -47.14 -41.81 -15.37
N SER A 180 -47.23 -40.93 -14.36
CA SER A 180 -48.26 -39.88 -14.28
C SER A 180 -47.78 -38.73 -13.37
N ASN A 181 -48.24 -37.53 -13.72
CA ASN A 181 -47.94 -36.22 -13.11
C ASN A 181 -48.62 -36.03 -11.74
N GLY A 182 -48.04 -35.15 -10.91
CA GLY A 182 -48.81 -34.09 -10.23
C GLY A 182 -48.81 -34.03 -8.70
N SER A 183 -48.39 -32.86 -8.20
CA SER A 183 -48.81 -32.13 -6.97
C SER A 183 -48.45 -32.65 -5.57
N SER A 184 -47.84 -31.73 -4.81
CA SER A 184 -47.72 -31.66 -3.36
C SER A 184 -49.08 -31.62 -2.65
N VAL A 185 -49.14 -32.15 -1.41
CA VAL A 185 -49.62 -31.46 -0.17
C VAL A 185 -49.78 -32.46 0.99
N ASP A 186 -49.38 -32.00 2.18
CA ASP A 186 -49.76 -32.38 3.56
C ASP A 186 -49.25 -33.63 4.30
N ALA A 187 -49.06 -33.36 5.60
CA ALA A 187 -48.44 -34.17 6.62
C ALA A 187 -49.47 -34.83 7.57
N ARG A 188 -49.00 -35.94 8.19
CA ARG A 188 -49.49 -36.63 9.41
C ARG A 188 -50.81 -37.42 9.30
N SER A 189 -50.71 -38.74 9.41
CA SER A 189 -51.28 -39.52 10.54
C SER A 189 -50.81 -40.97 10.53
N SER A 190 -50.88 -41.56 11.72
CA SER A 190 -50.46 -42.89 12.18
C SER A 190 -51.27 -44.07 11.63
N ASN A 191 -50.58 -45.19 11.41
CA ASN A 191 -50.86 -46.57 11.88
C ASN A 191 -50.61 -47.68 10.83
N GLU A 192 -49.72 -48.58 11.26
CA GLU A 192 -49.67 -50.03 11.10
C GLU A 192 -50.37 -50.77 9.94
N SER A 193 -49.56 -51.69 9.39
CA SER A 193 -49.88 -53.01 8.83
C SER A 193 -50.27 -53.12 7.35
N ALA A 194 -49.29 -53.54 6.53
CA ALA A 194 -49.39 -54.69 5.62
C ALA A 194 -48.00 -54.95 5.00
N GLY A 195 -47.41 -56.10 5.34
CA GLY A 195 -46.09 -56.50 4.88
C GLY A 195 -46.06 -56.89 3.40
N GLY A 196 -45.17 -56.25 2.66
CA GLY A 196 -44.55 -56.81 1.46
C GLY A 196 -43.11 -57.21 1.80
N ILE A 197 -42.71 -58.42 1.46
CA ILE A 197 -41.37 -58.99 1.74
C ILE A 197 -40.32 -58.17 0.97
N VAL A 198 -39.82 -57.10 1.58
CA VAL A 198 -38.60 -56.42 1.16
C VAL A 198 -37.44 -57.30 1.64
N GLY A 199 -36.61 -57.78 0.72
CA GLY A 199 -35.53 -58.72 1.01
C GLY A 199 -34.63 -58.21 2.15
N GLN A 200 -34.49 -59.02 3.21
CA GLN A 200 -33.73 -58.72 4.44
C GLN A 200 -32.30 -58.20 4.21
N SER A 201 -31.70 -58.48 3.05
CA SER A 201 -30.35 -58.06 2.67
C SER A 201 -30.22 -56.53 2.46
N THR A 202 -31.25 -55.86 1.94
CA THR A 202 -31.23 -54.40 1.64
C THR A 202 -31.23 -53.51 2.89
N LEU A 203 -31.52 -54.08 4.06
CA LEU A 203 -31.47 -53.39 5.36
C LEU A 203 -30.07 -53.42 5.99
N VAL A 204 -29.13 -54.20 5.43
CA VAL A 204 -27.80 -54.44 6.01
C VAL A 204 -26.66 -53.99 5.11
N ILE A 205 -26.74 -54.22 3.79
CA ILE A 205 -25.67 -53.91 2.82
C ILE A 205 -26.14 -52.92 1.74
N PRO A 206 -25.24 -52.06 1.20
CA PRO A 206 -25.61 -51.08 0.16
C PRO A 206 -25.91 -51.75 -1.20
N ARG A 207 -26.66 -51.07 -2.06
CA ARG A 207 -27.10 -51.60 -3.36
C ARG A 207 -25.97 -51.52 -4.38
N GLU A 208 -25.96 -52.44 -5.34
CA GLU A 208 -25.01 -52.41 -6.45
C GLU A 208 -25.17 -51.16 -7.33
N ASP A 209 -26.40 -50.66 -7.51
CA ASP A 209 -26.64 -49.41 -8.23
C ASP A 209 -26.03 -48.18 -7.54
N ASP A 210 -26.01 -48.16 -6.19
CA ASP A 210 -25.37 -47.09 -5.42
C ASP A 210 -23.87 -47.07 -5.66
N TYR A 211 -23.23 -48.24 -5.72
CA TYR A 211 -21.81 -48.36 -6.04
C TYR A 211 -21.49 -47.88 -7.46
N MET A 212 -22.32 -48.24 -8.45
CA MET A 212 -22.13 -47.84 -9.85
C MET A 212 -22.19 -46.32 -10.05
N TYR A 213 -22.94 -45.59 -9.22
CA TYR A 213 -22.91 -44.13 -9.20
C TYR A 213 -21.51 -43.58 -8.87
N PHE A 214 -20.80 -44.15 -7.90
CA PHE A 214 -19.46 -43.70 -7.55
C PHE A 214 -18.40 -44.12 -8.58
N VAL A 215 -18.53 -45.29 -9.21
CA VAL A 215 -17.67 -45.67 -10.36
C VAL A 215 -17.84 -44.67 -11.51
N TYR A 216 -19.07 -44.24 -11.77
CA TYR A 216 -19.37 -43.17 -12.73
C TYR A 216 -18.66 -41.86 -12.37
N LEU A 217 -18.72 -41.42 -11.11
CA LEU A 217 -18.04 -40.20 -10.65
C LEU A 217 -16.52 -40.30 -10.83
N VAL A 218 -15.90 -41.44 -10.44
CA VAL A 218 -14.46 -41.68 -10.58
C VAL A 218 -14.01 -41.59 -12.03
N ARG A 219 -14.76 -42.20 -12.96
CA ARG A 219 -14.44 -42.18 -14.39
C ARG A 219 -14.67 -40.83 -15.05
N ARG A 220 -15.76 -40.13 -14.69
CA ARG A 220 -16.13 -38.84 -15.30
C ARG A 220 -15.18 -37.72 -14.87
N TYR A 221 -14.81 -37.68 -13.58
CA TYR A 221 -14.01 -36.61 -12.97
C TYR A 221 -12.55 -37.00 -12.70
N TYR A 222 -12.10 -38.14 -13.22
CA TYR A 222 -10.73 -38.64 -13.10
C TYR A 222 -10.23 -38.84 -11.67
N ILE A 223 -11.11 -39.10 -10.70
CA ILE A 223 -10.75 -39.11 -9.27
C ILE A 223 -9.64 -40.14 -9.00
N ASP A 224 -8.50 -39.67 -8.49
CA ASP A 224 -7.31 -40.51 -8.29
C ASP A 224 -7.05 -40.83 -6.81
N ASN A 225 -7.50 -39.96 -5.90
CA ASN A 225 -7.17 -40.02 -4.49
C ASN A 225 -8.35 -39.58 -3.60
N ALA A 226 -8.22 -39.79 -2.29
CA ALA A 226 -9.25 -39.45 -1.33
C ALA A 226 -9.43 -37.93 -1.12
N VAL A 227 -8.43 -37.12 -1.47
CA VAL A 227 -8.49 -35.65 -1.36
C VAL A 227 -9.44 -35.09 -2.42
N GLU A 228 -9.29 -35.51 -3.67
CA GLU A 228 -10.22 -35.21 -4.76
C GLU A 228 -11.60 -35.82 -4.51
N GLY A 229 -11.63 -37.06 -4.00
CA GLY A 229 -12.87 -37.71 -3.60
C GLY A 229 -13.65 -36.89 -2.56
N HIS A 230 -12.96 -36.30 -1.58
CA HIS A 230 -13.57 -35.40 -0.60
C HIS A 230 -14.24 -34.18 -1.27
N VAL A 231 -13.59 -33.58 -2.27
CA VAL A 231 -14.15 -32.46 -3.03
C VAL A 231 -15.41 -32.87 -3.76
N VAL A 232 -15.37 -34.01 -4.46
CA VAL A 232 -16.53 -34.53 -5.21
C VAL A 232 -17.70 -34.86 -4.29
N LEU A 233 -17.47 -35.54 -3.17
CA LEU A 233 -18.51 -35.90 -2.21
C LEU A 233 -19.25 -34.69 -1.63
N ARG A 234 -18.53 -33.59 -1.38
CA ARG A 234 -19.13 -32.36 -0.84
C ARG A 234 -19.97 -31.60 -1.86
N CYS A 235 -19.69 -31.76 -3.16
CA CYS A 235 -20.33 -31.00 -4.22
C CYS A 235 -21.38 -31.79 -5.03
N HIS A 236 -21.29 -33.12 -5.14
CA HIS A 236 -22.09 -33.87 -6.12
C HIS A 236 -23.60 -33.87 -5.89
N ARG A 237 -24.06 -33.57 -4.65
CA ARG A 237 -25.50 -33.44 -4.33
C ARG A 237 -26.03 -32.01 -4.46
N GLN A 238 -25.18 -31.03 -4.77
CA GLN A 238 -25.59 -29.64 -4.89
C GLN A 238 -26.31 -29.36 -6.22
N PRO A 239 -27.26 -28.41 -6.27
CA PRO A 239 -27.98 -28.09 -7.51
C PRO A 239 -27.05 -27.59 -8.63
N ASN A 240 -25.94 -26.93 -8.26
CA ASN A 240 -24.90 -26.44 -9.16
C ASN A 240 -23.68 -27.38 -9.26
N ALA A 241 -23.85 -28.69 -9.01
CA ALA A 241 -22.75 -29.66 -9.02
C ALA A 241 -21.96 -29.69 -10.33
N SER A 242 -22.61 -29.51 -11.48
CA SER A 242 -21.94 -29.48 -12.80
C SER A 242 -20.97 -28.30 -12.93
N GLU A 243 -21.27 -27.16 -12.32
CA GLU A 243 -20.40 -26.00 -12.30
C GLU A 243 -19.28 -26.15 -11.27
N LEU A 244 -19.60 -26.57 -10.05
CA LEU A 244 -18.61 -26.74 -8.98
C LEU A 244 -17.56 -27.80 -9.34
N LEU A 245 -18.00 -28.89 -9.97
CA LEU A 245 -17.14 -30.01 -10.35
C LEU A 245 -16.62 -29.94 -11.79
N PHE A 246 -16.72 -28.78 -12.43
CA PHE A 246 -16.04 -28.58 -13.71
C PHE A 246 -14.53 -28.68 -13.48
N SER A 247 -13.91 -29.71 -14.07
CA SER A 247 -12.53 -30.08 -13.79
C SER A 247 -11.54 -29.60 -14.85
N HIS A 248 -10.26 -29.51 -14.49
CA HIS A 248 -9.11 -29.46 -15.38
C HIS A 248 -8.28 -30.74 -15.19
N PRO A 249 -8.20 -31.63 -16.19
CA PRO A 249 -8.81 -31.57 -17.53
C PRO A 249 -10.35 -31.65 -17.49
N PRO A 250 -11.06 -31.19 -18.56
CA PRO A 250 -12.52 -31.19 -18.60
C PRO A 250 -13.09 -32.60 -18.39
N PRO A 251 -14.25 -32.75 -17.72
CA PRO A 251 -14.85 -34.06 -17.47
C PRO A 251 -15.10 -34.84 -18.76
N LYS A 252 -14.98 -36.18 -18.72
CA LYS A 252 -15.29 -37.03 -19.88
C LYS A 252 -16.73 -36.85 -20.36
N ASP A 253 -16.97 -37.11 -21.64
CA ASP A 253 -18.31 -37.14 -22.21
C ASP A 253 -19.17 -38.18 -21.47
N GLU A 254 -20.37 -37.76 -21.07
CA GLU A 254 -21.24 -38.58 -20.23
C GLU A 254 -21.62 -39.90 -20.88
N GLN A 255 -21.90 -39.89 -22.19
CA GLN A 255 -22.33 -41.09 -22.91
C GLN A 255 -21.15 -42.04 -23.16
N GLU A 256 -19.94 -41.54 -23.31
CA GLU A 256 -18.73 -42.37 -23.37
C GLU A 256 -18.50 -43.12 -22.05
N VAL A 257 -18.61 -42.42 -20.92
CA VAL A 257 -18.45 -43.02 -19.59
C VAL A 257 -19.55 -44.06 -19.35
N LEU A 258 -20.81 -43.75 -19.66
CA LEU A 258 -21.92 -44.69 -19.49
C LEU A 258 -21.76 -45.94 -20.37
N ARG A 259 -21.29 -45.81 -21.62
CA ARG A 259 -20.96 -46.97 -22.47
C ARG A 259 -19.84 -47.83 -21.89
N SER A 260 -18.86 -47.22 -21.22
CA SER A 260 -17.79 -47.97 -20.54
C SER A 260 -18.28 -48.72 -19.29
N LEU A 261 -19.31 -48.21 -18.61
CA LEU A 261 -19.88 -48.80 -17.41
C LEU A 261 -20.83 -49.96 -17.74
N TYR A 262 -21.61 -49.81 -18.80
CA TYR A 262 -22.67 -50.74 -19.20
C TYR A 262 -22.34 -51.56 -20.45
N ARG A 263 -21.06 -51.63 -20.85
CA ARG A 263 -20.66 -52.40 -22.04
C ARG A 263 -21.12 -53.86 -21.88
N PRO A 264 -21.98 -54.39 -22.77
CA PRO A 264 -22.30 -55.79 -22.75
C PRO A 264 -21.04 -56.53 -23.23
N GLY A 265 -20.29 -57.11 -22.30
CA GLY A 265 -19.14 -57.95 -22.64
C GLY A 265 -17.98 -58.04 -21.65
N THR A 266 -17.91 -57.25 -20.57
CA THR A 266 -16.83 -57.43 -19.58
C THR A 266 -17.29 -57.27 -18.14
N ALA A 267 -17.34 -58.43 -17.46
CA ALA A 267 -17.37 -58.70 -16.01
C ALA A 267 -18.72 -58.55 -15.28
N THR A 268 -19.44 -59.65 -15.03
CA THR A 268 -19.23 -60.59 -13.90
C THR A 268 -20.31 -61.69 -13.95
N ALA A 269 -20.07 -62.75 -14.72
CA ALA A 269 -20.78 -64.02 -14.56
C ALA A 269 -19.78 -65.15 -14.79
N THR A 270 -19.64 -66.02 -13.78
CA THR A 270 -18.99 -67.34 -13.79
C THR A 270 -17.51 -67.41 -14.19
N GLN A 271 -16.62 -67.47 -13.19
CA GLN A 271 -15.34 -68.18 -13.33
C GLN A 271 -15.60 -69.69 -13.18
N GLY A 272 -15.68 -70.38 -14.32
CA GLY A 272 -15.56 -71.83 -14.43
C GLY A 272 -14.46 -72.14 -15.47
N LYS A 273 -13.58 -73.08 -15.14
CA LYS A 273 -12.41 -73.54 -15.92
C LYS A 273 -12.77 -73.90 -17.38
N ASP A 274 -11.96 -73.47 -18.36
CA ASP A 274 -11.10 -74.35 -19.19
C ASP A 274 -10.51 -73.67 -20.46
N ALA A 275 -9.25 -74.04 -20.72
CA ALA A 275 -8.46 -74.16 -21.97
C ALA A 275 -8.57 -73.20 -23.18
N SER A 276 -7.40 -72.60 -23.50
CA SER A 276 -6.69 -72.47 -24.80
C SER A 276 -7.39 -71.97 -26.08
N VAL A 277 -6.76 -70.98 -26.76
CA VAL A 277 -6.19 -71.05 -28.14
C VAL A 277 -5.50 -69.71 -28.50
N LYS A 278 -4.43 -69.78 -29.31
CA LYS A 278 -3.49 -68.73 -29.76
C LYS A 278 -3.93 -67.96 -31.02
N ALA A 279 -3.40 -66.73 -31.14
CA ALA A 279 -2.97 -65.96 -32.35
C ALA A 279 -4.05 -65.66 -33.44
N GLN A 280 -4.03 -64.61 -34.28
CA GLN A 280 -2.96 -63.81 -34.89
C GLN A 280 -3.54 -62.56 -35.64
N ASP A 281 -2.67 -61.73 -36.23
CA ASP A 281 -2.86 -60.40 -36.85
C ASP A 281 -3.80 -60.24 -38.06
N GLY A 282 -4.24 -59.00 -38.31
CA GLY A 282 -4.11 -58.36 -39.63
C GLY A 282 -5.36 -58.04 -40.49
N ALA A 283 -5.48 -56.74 -40.84
CA ALA A 283 -6.03 -56.16 -42.09
C ALA A 283 -7.55 -55.86 -42.27
N ALA A 284 -7.80 -54.54 -42.28
CA ALA A 284 -8.72 -53.69 -43.07
C ALA A 284 -9.86 -54.30 -43.93
N ALA A 285 -11.07 -53.75 -43.76
CA ALA A 285 -12.07 -53.57 -44.83
C ALA A 285 -13.16 -52.53 -44.47
N ALA A 286 -13.25 -51.49 -45.32
CA ALA A 286 -14.44 -50.80 -45.89
C ALA A 286 -15.61 -50.25 -45.01
N PRO A 287 -16.26 -49.15 -45.45
CA PRO A 287 -17.14 -48.34 -44.61
C PRO A 287 -18.57 -48.90 -44.56
N GLN A 288 -19.06 -49.18 -43.35
CA GLN A 288 -20.46 -49.53 -43.12
C GLN A 288 -21.23 -48.35 -42.52
N GLN A 289 -22.20 -47.94 -43.32
CA GLN A 289 -23.45 -47.23 -43.03
C GLN A 289 -23.77 -46.94 -41.55
N ARG A 290 -24.09 -45.67 -41.28
CA ARG A 290 -24.65 -45.17 -40.01
C ARG A 290 -25.90 -45.98 -39.62
N PRO A 291 -25.94 -46.64 -38.46
CA PRO A 291 -27.19 -47.00 -37.83
C PRO A 291 -27.75 -45.75 -37.13
N SER A 292 -28.94 -45.36 -37.57
CA SER A 292 -29.82 -44.41 -36.91
C SER A 292 -30.20 -44.90 -35.51
N GLY A 293 -30.03 -44.03 -34.50
CA GLY A 293 -30.65 -44.14 -33.17
C GLY A 293 -29.81 -44.84 -32.09
N VAL A 294 -28.81 -44.15 -31.53
CA VAL A 294 -28.17 -44.61 -30.29
C VAL A 294 -29.11 -44.34 -29.12
N ALA A 295 -29.65 -45.41 -28.50
CA ALA A 295 -30.42 -45.32 -27.27
C ALA A 295 -29.57 -44.63 -26.18
N THR A 296 -30.06 -43.52 -25.65
CA THR A 296 -29.37 -42.72 -24.63
C THR A 296 -29.39 -43.51 -23.32
N ILE A 297 -28.22 -43.92 -22.82
CA ILE A 297 -28.14 -44.65 -21.55
C ILE A 297 -28.42 -43.65 -20.42
N ALA A 298 -29.28 -44.02 -19.47
CA ALA A 298 -29.64 -43.17 -18.34
C ALA A 298 -28.50 -43.08 -17.32
N ARG A 299 -28.28 -41.87 -16.80
CA ARG A 299 -27.29 -41.60 -15.74
C ARG A 299 -27.67 -42.31 -14.43
N PRO A 300 -26.74 -42.98 -13.73
CA PRO A 300 -26.95 -43.46 -12.37
C PRO A 300 -27.34 -42.29 -11.46
N ARG A 301 -28.38 -42.48 -10.64
CA ARG A 301 -28.83 -41.45 -9.69
C ARG A 301 -27.98 -41.49 -8.42
N PRO A 302 -27.77 -40.35 -7.75
CA PRO A 302 -27.17 -40.36 -6.42
C PRO A 302 -28.04 -41.22 -5.48
N PRO A 303 -27.42 -42.00 -4.58
CA PRO A 303 -28.14 -42.82 -3.61
C PRO A 303 -29.10 -41.98 -2.76
N SER A 304 -30.35 -42.42 -2.65
CA SER A 304 -31.42 -41.73 -1.93
C SER A 304 -31.46 -42.05 -0.44
N SER A 305 -31.01 -43.24 -0.05
CA SER A 305 -30.95 -43.71 1.34
C SER A 305 -29.96 -44.86 1.47
N TYR A 306 -29.40 -45.03 2.66
CA TYR A 306 -28.50 -46.13 3.01
C TYR A 306 -29.04 -46.93 4.21
N PRO A 307 -28.53 -48.15 4.46
CA PRO A 307 -28.72 -48.81 5.74
C PRO A 307 -28.30 -47.93 6.93
N PRO A 308 -28.86 -48.14 8.13
CA PRO A 308 -28.40 -47.48 9.35
C PRO A 308 -26.88 -47.64 9.51
N ILE A 309 -26.20 -46.59 9.98
CA ILE A 309 -24.74 -46.57 10.05
C ILE A 309 -24.16 -47.68 10.94
N GLU A 310 -24.93 -48.15 11.92
CA GLU A 310 -24.60 -49.27 12.77
C GLU A 310 -24.37 -50.57 11.97
N ALA A 311 -25.10 -50.76 10.87
CA ALA A 311 -24.94 -51.92 10.01
C ALA A 311 -23.53 -52.00 9.39
N LEU A 312 -22.89 -50.85 9.12
CA LEU A 312 -21.54 -50.81 8.54
C LEU A 312 -20.49 -51.44 9.45
N TRP A 313 -20.60 -51.25 10.77
CA TRP A 313 -19.56 -51.69 11.72
C TRP A 313 -19.99 -52.84 12.63
N ARG A 314 -21.30 -53.09 12.82
CA ARG A 314 -21.82 -54.20 13.64
C ARG A 314 -22.07 -55.49 12.87
N CYS A 315 -22.34 -55.42 11.57
CA CYS A 315 -22.60 -56.61 10.73
C CYS A 315 -21.31 -57.16 10.13
N GLU A 316 -21.20 -58.48 9.97
CA GLU A 316 -20.01 -59.15 9.42
C GLU A 316 -19.95 -59.01 7.90
N GLU A 317 -21.12 -58.93 7.27
CA GLU A 317 -21.32 -58.77 5.85
C GLU A 317 -20.65 -57.50 5.29
N ASN A 318 -20.46 -56.48 6.14
CA ASN A 318 -19.83 -55.20 5.81
C ASN A 318 -18.34 -55.11 6.21
N GLU A 319 -17.73 -56.15 6.79
CA GLU A 319 -16.35 -56.09 7.30
C GLU A 319 -15.34 -55.71 6.20
N ALA A 320 -15.52 -56.24 4.98
CA ALA A 320 -14.67 -55.88 3.83
C ALA A 320 -14.80 -54.40 3.46
N LEU A 321 -16.01 -53.86 3.45
CA LEU A 321 -16.26 -52.45 3.13
C LEU A 321 -15.75 -51.52 4.23
N LEU A 322 -15.89 -51.92 5.49
CA LEU A 322 -15.34 -51.22 6.65
C LEU A 322 -13.81 -51.13 6.56
N ARG A 323 -13.13 -52.23 6.22
CA ARG A 323 -11.68 -52.25 5.99
C ARG A 323 -11.27 -51.30 4.86
N VAL A 324 -12.00 -51.31 3.74
CA VAL A 324 -11.76 -50.38 2.62
C VAL A 324 -11.90 -48.92 3.05
N LEU A 325 -12.93 -48.60 3.84
CA LEU A 325 -13.15 -47.24 4.35
C LEU A 325 -11.99 -46.77 5.24
N VAL A 326 -11.63 -47.57 6.25
CA VAL A 326 -10.52 -47.24 7.17
C VAL A 326 -9.20 -47.14 6.41
N PHE A 327 -8.96 -48.05 5.46
CA PHE A 327 -7.77 -47.98 4.60
C PHE A 327 -7.74 -46.70 3.76
N GLY A 328 -8.87 -46.32 3.16
CA GLY A 328 -9.00 -45.11 2.35
C GLY A 328 -8.60 -43.84 3.10
N GLU A 329 -9.12 -43.69 4.32
CA GLU A 329 -8.82 -42.56 5.22
C GLU A 329 -7.35 -42.53 5.70
N LEU A 330 -6.69 -43.69 5.69
CA LEU A 330 -5.30 -43.85 6.14
C LEU A 330 -4.27 -43.73 5.01
N ASN A 331 -4.61 -44.09 3.77
CA ASN A 331 -3.60 -44.39 2.76
C ASN A 331 -3.82 -43.71 1.41
N LEU A 332 -5.01 -43.18 1.16
CA LEU A 332 -5.35 -42.56 -0.13
C LEU A 332 -5.25 -41.03 -0.11
N LEU A 333 -4.65 -40.43 0.94
CA LEU A 333 -4.40 -38.99 1.02
C LEU A 333 -3.06 -38.64 0.38
N VAL A 334 -3.08 -37.65 -0.53
CA VAL A 334 -1.91 -37.21 -1.30
C VAL A 334 -1.75 -35.69 -1.13
N SER A 335 -0.52 -35.18 -1.21
CA SER A 335 -0.21 -33.75 -1.06
C SER A 335 -0.55 -32.90 -2.30
N GLU A 336 -1.49 -33.32 -3.13
CA GLU A 336 -1.93 -32.53 -4.28
C GLU A 336 -2.93 -31.45 -3.85
N ASN A 337 -2.96 -30.35 -4.59
CA ASN A 337 -3.98 -29.33 -4.38
C ASN A 337 -5.20 -29.66 -5.27
N PRO A 338 -6.32 -30.12 -4.71
CA PRO A 338 -7.48 -30.53 -5.50
C PRO A 338 -8.12 -29.34 -6.23
N PHE A 339 -7.84 -28.10 -5.83
CA PHE A 339 -8.37 -26.89 -6.47
C PHE A 339 -7.66 -26.53 -7.77
N VAL A 340 -6.53 -27.17 -8.08
CA VAL A 340 -5.96 -27.11 -9.44
C VAL A 340 -6.86 -27.89 -10.40
N ARG A 341 -7.37 -29.04 -9.95
CA ARG A 341 -8.31 -29.87 -10.71
C ARG A 341 -9.73 -29.30 -10.69
N PHE A 342 -10.22 -28.84 -9.54
CA PHE A 342 -11.57 -28.29 -9.37
C PHE A 342 -11.51 -26.83 -8.88
N PRO A 343 -11.18 -25.85 -9.75
CA PRO A 343 -10.95 -24.47 -9.33
C PRO A 343 -12.21 -23.82 -8.76
N LYS A 344 -13.38 -24.10 -9.34
CA LYS A 344 -14.66 -23.54 -8.88
C LYS A 344 -15.12 -24.08 -7.52
N ALA A 345 -14.64 -25.26 -7.12
CA ALA A 345 -14.98 -25.86 -5.83
C ALA A 345 -14.26 -25.19 -4.64
N GLN A 346 -13.17 -24.45 -4.86
CA GLN A 346 -12.38 -23.84 -3.79
C GLN A 346 -13.20 -22.90 -2.91
N ALA A 347 -13.96 -22.00 -3.52
CA ALA A 347 -14.78 -21.01 -2.83
C ALA A 347 -15.93 -21.65 -2.04
N TYR A 348 -16.41 -22.82 -2.47
CA TYR A 348 -17.49 -23.56 -1.81
C TYR A 348 -16.99 -24.39 -0.62
N LEU A 349 -15.84 -25.06 -0.78
CA LEU A 349 -15.25 -25.90 0.26
C LEU A 349 -14.52 -25.12 1.35
N THR A 350 -13.90 -24.01 0.96
CA THR A 350 -13.16 -23.14 1.87
C THR A 350 -13.83 -21.77 1.92
N ARG A 351 -13.05 -20.68 1.94
CA ARG A 351 -13.59 -19.32 1.83
C ARG A 351 -13.24 -18.76 0.45
N PRO A 352 -14.14 -18.00 -0.20
CA PRO A 352 -13.77 -17.25 -1.40
C PRO A 352 -12.68 -16.23 -1.09
N SER A 353 -11.86 -15.89 -2.09
CA SER A 353 -10.93 -14.77 -1.94
C SER A 353 -11.72 -13.47 -1.81
N SER A 354 -11.31 -12.60 -0.89
CA SER A 354 -11.91 -11.27 -0.73
C SER A 354 -11.73 -10.36 -1.95
N SER A 355 -10.77 -10.69 -2.83
CA SER A 355 -10.51 -10.01 -4.10
C SER A 355 -11.46 -10.44 -5.23
N THR A 356 -12.09 -11.62 -5.11
CA THR A 356 -13.01 -12.13 -6.13
C THR A 356 -14.43 -11.66 -5.81
N PRO A 357 -15.06 -10.82 -6.66
CA PRO A 357 -16.48 -10.54 -6.50
C PRO A 357 -17.25 -11.85 -6.69
N ALA A 358 -18.11 -12.21 -5.74
CA ALA A 358 -18.96 -13.37 -5.88
C ALA A 358 -19.79 -13.23 -7.17
N PRO A 359 -19.91 -14.28 -8.01
CA PRO A 359 -20.87 -14.26 -9.10
C PRO A 359 -22.24 -13.99 -8.47
N GLY A 360 -22.90 -12.92 -8.92
CA GLY A 360 -24.16 -12.46 -8.35
C GLY A 360 -25.12 -13.62 -8.17
N ALA A 361 -25.81 -13.64 -7.03
CA ALA A 361 -26.98 -14.45 -6.84
C ALA A 361 -27.99 -14.06 -7.93
N ALA A 362 -27.94 -14.76 -9.07
CA ALA A 362 -28.99 -14.74 -10.07
C ALA A 362 -30.27 -15.18 -9.36
N GLY A 363 -31.33 -14.39 -9.56
CA GLY A 363 -32.50 -14.32 -8.69
C GLY A 363 -33.05 -15.68 -8.25
N SER A 364 -33.12 -15.86 -6.92
CA SER A 364 -34.24 -16.60 -6.35
C SER A 364 -35.40 -15.61 -6.25
N SER A 365 -36.37 -15.79 -7.12
CA SER A 365 -37.69 -15.18 -7.00
C SER A 365 -38.28 -15.61 -5.66
N VAL A 366 -38.32 -14.70 -4.70
CA VAL A 366 -39.18 -14.82 -3.51
C VAL A 366 -40.59 -14.47 -3.98
N GLU A 367 -41.37 -15.50 -4.30
CA GLU A 367 -42.82 -15.39 -4.38
C GLU A 367 -43.39 -15.29 -2.95
N GLY A 368 -44.25 -14.29 -2.73
CA GLY A 368 -45.28 -14.28 -1.68
C GLY A 368 -44.96 -13.50 -0.39
N ALA A 369 -45.51 -12.28 -0.29
CA ALA A 369 -46.40 -11.83 0.81
C ALA A 369 -46.66 -10.31 0.75
N ASP A 370 -47.81 -9.98 0.15
CA ASP A 370 -48.78 -8.93 0.48
C ASP A 370 -48.36 -7.57 1.08
N GLY A 371 -48.71 -6.51 0.32
CA GLY A 371 -49.64 -5.47 0.79
C GLY A 371 -49.07 -4.27 1.54
N TYR A 372 -48.96 -3.11 0.87
CA TYR A 372 -49.68 -1.86 1.17
C TYR A 372 -49.18 -0.75 0.22
N GLY A 373 -50.11 -0.11 -0.50
CA GLY A 373 -49.83 0.77 -1.63
C GLY A 373 -49.84 2.28 -1.37
N GLY A 374 -49.25 3.00 -2.33
CA GLY A 374 -49.60 4.38 -2.72
C GLY A 374 -48.51 5.46 -2.55
N PRO A 375 -48.45 6.50 -3.41
CA PRO A 375 -48.49 6.47 -4.87
C PRO A 375 -47.22 7.11 -5.50
N HIS A 376 -46.81 6.57 -6.64
CA HIS A 376 -45.82 7.18 -7.53
C HIS A 376 -46.37 8.47 -8.16
N GLN A 377 -45.64 9.58 -7.99
CA GLN A 377 -45.83 10.78 -8.80
C GLN A 377 -44.86 10.77 -9.98
N GLN A 378 -45.40 10.59 -11.18
CA GLN A 378 -44.70 10.78 -12.45
C GLN A 378 -44.31 12.25 -12.63
N ARG A 379 -43.03 12.53 -12.88
CA ARG A 379 -42.65 13.63 -13.78
C ARG A 379 -41.55 13.17 -14.74
N ARG A 380 -41.93 13.19 -16.02
CA ARG A 380 -41.10 13.02 -17.21
C ARG A 380 -40.01 14.09 -17.29
N GLY A 381 -38.84 13.72 -17.81
CA GLY A 381 -37.92 14.68 -18.41
C GLY A 381 -36.53 14.12 -18.75
N GLY A 382 -36.27 13.89 -20.04
CA GLY A 382 -34.93 14.02 -20.62
C GLY A 382 -34.11 12.73 -20.74
N GLY A 383 -34.17 12.10 -21.92
CA GLY A 383 -33.27 11.02 -22.29
C GLY A 383 -31.81 11.49 -22.42
N HIS A 384 -30.90 10.72 -21.84
CA HIS A 384 -29.50 10.66 -22.26
C HIS A 384 -29.08 9.19 -22.33
N ARG A 385 -28.44 8.85 -23.44
CA ARG A 385 -28.04 7.50 -23.86
C ARG A 385 -27.25 6.79 -22.75
N GLY A 386 -27.79 5.67 -22.27
CA GLY A 386 -27.11 4.79 -21.33
C GLY A 386 -25.98 4.04 -22.02
N ILE A 387 -24.75 4.28 -21.56
CA ILE A 387 -23.63 3.35 -21.73
C ILE A 387 -23.80 2.30 -20.62
N GLY A 388 -23.73 1.03 -21.01
CA GLY A 388 -24.14 -0.13 -20.22
C GLY A 388 -23.53 -0.19 -18.82
N SER A 389 -24.40 -0.42 -17.83
CA SER A 389 -24.03 -0.83 -16.48
C SER A 389 -24.72 -2.15 -16.20
N GLU A 390 -23.94 -3.23 -16.14
CA GLU A 390 -24.35 -4.46 -15.46
C GLU A 390 -24.79 -4.12 -14.02
N GLY A 391 -25.86 -4.78 -13.56
CA GLY A 391 -26.66 -4.38 -12.41
C GLY A 391 -26.02 -4.58 -11.04
N GLY A 392 -25.13 -3.67 -10.63
CA GLY A 392 -24.63 -3.58 -9.25
C GLY A 392 -25.09 -2.28 -8.57
N ILE A 393 -25.52 -2.37 -7.31
CA ILE A 393 -25.81 -1.21 -6.46
C ILE A 393 -24.49 -0.44 -6.23
N SER A 394 -24.52 0.90 -6.34
CA SER A 394 -23.33 1.75 -6.14
C SER A 394 -22.91 1.80 -4.65
N LEU A 395 -21.63 2.04 -4.36
CA LEU A 395 -21.16 2.15 -2.97
C LEU A 395 -21.81 3.35 -2.26
N SER A 396 -22.02 4.44 -2.99
CA SER A 396 -22.76 5.61 -2.51
C SER A 396 -24.18 5.26 -2.04
N SER A 397 -24.87 4.35 -2.73
CA SER A 397 -26.21 3.87 -2.36
C SER A 397 -26.18 3.04 -1.07
N VAL A 398 -25.19 2.15 -0.91
CA VAL A 398 -25.02 1.37 0.34
C VAL A 398 -24.72 2.26 1.54
N ILE A 399 -23.92 3.32 1.35
CA ILE A 399 -23.66 4.30 2.41
C ILE A 399 -24.92 5.10 2.73
N ALA A 400 -25.71 5.48 1.73
CA ALA A 400 -27.00 6.15 1.95
C ALA A 400 -27.98 5.27 2.74
N GLU A 401 -28.07 3.98 2.42
CA GLU A 401 -28.89 3.02 3.17
C GLU A 401 -28.46 2.92 4.64
N LYS A 402 -27.16 2.79 4.92
CA LYS A 402 -26.62 2.76 6.29
C LYS A 402 -26.82 4.06 7.07
N ARG A 403 -26.80 5.21 6.39
CA ARG A 403 -27.10 6.52 7.00
C ARG A 403 -28.58 6.66 7.35
N GLY A 404 -29.44 5.86 6.71
CA GLY A 404 -30.89 5.95 6.84
C GLY A 404 -31.43 7.29 6.35
N HIS A 405 -32.73 7.50 6.57
CA HIS A 405 -33.42 8.73 6.17
C HIS A 405 -33.27 9.88 7.19
N LEU A 406 -32.70 9.61 8.37
CA LEU A 406 -32.54 10.60 9.45
C LEU A 406 -31.32 11.52 9.27
N LEU A 407 -30.36 11.11 8.44
CA LEU A 407 -29.19 11.92 8.10
C LEU A 407 -29.36 12.48 6.69
N ALA A 408 -28.82 13.69 6.46
CA ALA A 408 -28.84 14.30 5.14
C ALA A 408 -28.21 13.35 4.07
N PRO A 409 -28.80 13.26 2.87
CA PRO A 409 -28.26 12.44 1.80
C PRO A 409 -26.88 12.96 1.40
N LEU A 410 -26.03 12.05 0.90
CA LEU A 410 -24.72 12.43 0.37
C LEU A 410 -24.90 13.43 -0.77
N SER A 411 -24.09 14.49 -0.78
CA SER A 411 -24.08 15.40 -1.92
C SER A 411 -23.66 14.64 -3.18
N ARG A 412 -24.21 15.03 -4.33
CA ARG A 412 -23.97 14.32 -5.61
C ARG A 412 -22.48 14.25 -5.96
N ASN A 413 -21.72 15.29 -5.62
CA ASN A 413 -20.27 15.33 -5.83
C ASN A 413 -19.54 14.31 -4.94
N VAL A 414 -19.89 14.22 -3.66
CA VAL A 414 -19.30 13.23 -2.74
C VAL A 414 -19.70 11.81 -3.14
N ALA A 415 -20.95 11.60 -3.57
CA ALA A 415 -21.40 10.31 -4.10
C ALA A 415 -20.59 9.89 -5.34
N MET A 416 -20.39 10.80 -6.30
CA MET A 416 -19.55 10.56 -7.48
C MET A 416 -18.09 10.24 -7.12
N MET A 417 -17.51 10.96 -6.15
CA MET A 417 -16.15 10.67 -5.66
C MET A 417 -16.05 9.29 -5.00
N ILE A 418 -17.04 8.91 -4.18
CA ILE A 418 -17.10 7.59 -3.55
C ILE A 418 -17.20 6.49 -4.59
N ASP A 419 -18.04 6.67 -5.61
CA ASP A 419 -18.22 5.67 -6.66
C ASP A 419 -16.99 5.58 -7.59
N SER A 420 -16.32 6.71 -7.86
CA SER A 420 -15.02 6.73 -8.51
C SER A 420 -13.99 5.91 -7.72
N ARG A 421 -13.91 6.14 -6.40
CA ARG A 421 -13.01 5.38 -5.53
C ARG A 421 -13.37 3.90 -5.44
N ALA A 422 -14.66 3.56 -5.45
CA ALA A 422 -15.11 2.17 -5.47
C ALA A 422 -14.64 1.44 -6.74
N ASN A 423 -14.68 2.13 -7.90
CA ASN A 423 -14.17 1.58 -9.16
C ASN A 423 -12.64 1.43 -9.14
N ASP A 424 -11.91 2.38 -8.54
CA ASP A 424 -10.45 2.24 -8.35
C ASP A 424 -10.11 1.03 -7.50
N VAL A 425 -10.80 0.84 -6.36
CA VAL A 425 -10.59 -0.31 -5.48
C VAL A 425 -10.91 -1.62 -6.21
N ARG A 426 -11.99 -1.67 -7.01
CA ARG A 426 -12.32 -2.84 -7.83
C ARG A 426 -11.22 -3.16 -8.85
N ARG A 427 -10.64 -2.14 -9.50
CA ARG A 427 -9.50 -2.32 -10.42
C ARG A 427 -8.26 -2.83 -9.69
N LEU A 428 -7.98 -2.32 -8.48
CA LEU A 428 -6.88 -2.81 -7.66
C LEU A 428 -7.07 -4.27 -7.25
N GLN A 429 -8.28 -4.66 -6.81
CA GLN A 429 -8.60 -6.05 -6.45
C GLN A 429 -8.39 -7.01 -7.63
N GLN A 430 -8.89 -6.63 -8.82
CA GLN A 430 -8.70 -7.44 -10.04
C GLN A 430 -7.24 -7.55 -10.47
N ARG A 431 -6.46 -6.48 -10.31
CA ARG A 431 -5.04 -6.45 -10.67
C ARG A 431 -4.22 -7.35 -9.75
N TYR A 432 -4.41 -7.23 -8.44
CA TYR A 432 -3.54 -7.88 -7.45
C TYR A 432 -3.97 -9.29 -7.04
N GLU A 433 -5.17 -9.76 -7.36
CA GLU A 433 -5.68 -11.09 -6.96
C GLU A 433 -4.68 -12.24 -7.22
N ARG A 434 -4.13 -12.32 -8.44
CA ARG A 434 -3.18 -13.37 -8.82
C ARG A 434 -1.81 -13.16 -8.19
N GLU A 435 -1.35 -11.92 -8.16
CA GLU A 435 -0.05 -11.54 -7.61
C GLU A 435 0.01 -11.79 -6.10
N ASP A 436 -1.05 -11.44 -5.35
CA ASP A 436 -1.17 -11.66 -3.91
C ASP A 436 -1.18 -13.16 -3.60
N THR A 437 -1.96 -13.96 -4.34
CA THR A 437 -2.02 -15.42 -4.13
C THR A 437 -0.66 -16.08 -4.37
N ALA A 438 0.01 -15.73 -5.47
CA ALA A 438 1.32 -16.28 -5.82
C ALA A 438 2.41 -15.80 -4.83
N SER A 439 2.41 -14.52 -4.49
CA SER A 439 3.38 -13.91 -3.57
C SER A 439 3.22 -14.45 -2.16
N PHE A 440 1.98 -14.64 -1.68
CA PHE A 440 1.69 -15.23 -0.38
C PHE A 440 2.17 -16.69 -0.30
N GLN A 441 1.89 -17.51 -1.32
CA GLN A 441 2.40 -18.89 -1.36
C GLN A 441 3.93 -18.94 -1.43
N LYS A 442 4.57 -18.02 -2.16
CA LYS A 442 6.03 -17.88 -2.22
C LYS A 442 6.61 -17.46 -0.86
N MET A 443 5.98 -16.49 -0.20
CA MET A 443 6.35 -16.03 1.14
C MET A 443 6.30 -17.17 2.16
N LEU A 444 5.23 -18.00 2.13
CA LEU A 444 5.11 -19.19 2.98
C LEU A 444 6.09 -20.32 2.66
N ARG A 445 6.76 -20.31 1.49
CA ARG A 445 7.74 -21.34 1.07
C ARG A 445 9.18 -20.90 1.27
N GLY A 446 9.44 -19.60 1.40
CA GLY A 446 10.77 -19.03 1.69
C GLY A 446 11.22 -18.05 0.61
N SER A 447 11.27 -16.76 0.97
CA SER A 447 12.24 -15.82 0.41
C SER A 447 13.37 -15.65 1.43
N ALA A 448 14.53 -15.11 1.02
CA ALA A 448 15.72 -14.94 1.85
C ALA A 448 15.48 -14.27 3.24
N GLN A 449 14.37 -13.57 3.43
CA GLN A 449 13.98 -12.96 4.71
C GLN A 449 13.41 -13.93 5.76
N VAL A 450 13.00 -15.15 5.39
CA VAL A 450 12.44 -16.15 6.33
C VAL A 450 13.54 -16.86 7.12
N GLU A 451 14.78 -16.89 6.62
CA GLU A 451 15.92 -17.45 7.36
C GLU A 451 16.31 -16.58 8.57
N GLU A 452 16.10 -15.27 8.50
CA GLU A 452 16.42 -14.34 9.61
C GLU A 452 15.39 -14.38 10.75
N ASN A 453 14.10 -14.62 10.46
CA ASN A 453 13.07 -14.70 11.50
C ASN A 453 11.94 -15.72 11.21
N PRO A 454 12.24 -17.03 11.31
CA PRO A 454 11.31 -18.11 10.95
C PRO A 454 10.06 -18.21 11.84
N GLY A 455 9.91 -17.37 12.87
CA GLY A 455 8.70 -17.26 13.69
C GLY A 455 7.60 -16.36 13.10
N LEU A 456 7.92 -15.52 12.10
CA LEU A 456 6.97 -14.52 11.58
C LEU A 456 5.87 -15.13 10.69
N TYR A 457 6.19 -16.20 9.97
CA TYR A 457 5.27 -16.89 9.03
C TYR A 457 5.21 -18.40 9.33
N SER A 458 4.77 -18.75 10.53
CA SER A 458 4.63 -20.14 10.95
C SER A 458 3.27 -20.41 11.57
N ALA A 459 2.65 -21.52 11.17
CA ALA A 459 1.44 -22.06 11.76
C ALA A 459 1.53 -23.58 11.84
N TYR A 460 0.56 -24.20 12.50
CA TYR A 460 0.45 -25.65 12.57
C TYR A 460 0.18 -26.28 11.19
N SER A 461 -0.60 -25.63 10.32
CA SER A 461 -1.19 -26.26 9.13
C SER A 461 -1.27 -25.38 7.86
N ASP A 462 -0.32 -24.48 7.63
CA ASP A 462 -0.28 -23.63 6.41
C ASP A 462 0.42 -24.34 5.24
N TRP A 463 -0.09 -25.50 4.80
CA TRP A 463 0.51 -26.24 3.69
C TRP A 463 0.05 -25.72 2.32
N SER A 464 0.84 -26.01 1.28
CA SER A 464 0.45 -25.74 -0.11
C SER A 464 -0.59 -26.72 -0.65
N TYR A 465 -0.89 -27.79 0.09
CA TYR A 465 -1.81 -28.84 -0.28
C TYR A 465 -3.00 -28.85 0.67
N PHE A 466 -4.11 -29.43 0.23
CA PHE A 466 -5.32 -29.54 1.04
C PHE A 466 -5.32 -30.89 1.76
N ASN A 467 -5.50 -30.88 3.07
CA ASN A 467 -5.67 -32.10 3.86
C ASN A 467 -7.08 -32.14 4.48
N PRO A 468 -7.99 -33.02 4.02
CA PRO A 468 -9.34 -33.13 4.59
C PRO A 468 -9.33 -33.63 6.03
N ARG A 469 -8.21 -34.16 6.52
CA ARG A 469 -8.02 -34.65 7.89
C ARG A 469 -7.16 -33.76 8.76
N ALA A 470 -6.88 -32.52 8.31
CA ALA A 470 -6.13 -31.55 9.10
C ALA A 470 -6.70 -31.48 10.53
N VAL A 471 -5.82 -31.63 11.51
CA VAL A 471 -6.14 -31.57 12.93
C VAL A 471 -6.55 -30.15 13.28
N ARG A 472 -7.53 -30.02 14.17
CA ARG A 472 -7.97 -28.72 14.65
C ARG A 472 -6.80 -28.01 15.34
N ALA A 473 -6.59 -26.74 15.02
CA ALA A 473 -5.50 -25.95 15.59
C ALA A 473 -5.55 -25.92 17.14
N GLU A 474 -6.75 -25.97 17.71
CA GLU A 474 -7.00 -26.00 19.17
C GLU A 474 -6.37 -27.21 19.86
N GLU A 475 -6.40 -28.39 19.23
CA GLU A 475 -5.82 -29.62 19.78
C GLU A 475 -4.30 -29.49 19.87
N ARG A 476 -3.67 -28.98 18.80
CA ARG A 476 -2.22 -28.71 18.78
C ARG A 476 -1.85 -27.61 19.76
N ASP A 477 -2.63 -26.54 19.85
CA ASP A 477 -2.41 -25.45 20.80
C ASP A 477 -2.50 -25.89 22.27
N ALA A 478 -3.45 -26.77 22.60
CA ALA A 478 -3.56 -27.33 23.93
C ALA A 478 -2.28 -28.10 24.33
N LEU A 479 -1.73 -28.93 23.44
CA LEU A 479 -0.47 -29.62 23.67
C LEU A 479 0.72 -28.65 23.77
N SER A 480 0.75 -27.62 22.93
CA SER A 480 1.78 -26.57 22.97
C SER A 480 1.79 -25.84 24.31
N ARG A 481 0.62 -25.44 24.82
CA ARG A 481 0.50 -24.77 26.14
C ARG A 481 0.97 -25.67 27.28
N GLN A 482 0.61 -26.95 27.23
CA GLN A 482 1.10 -27.93 28.22
C GLN A 482 2.62 -28.12 28.15
N THR A 483 3.19 -28.10 26.94
CA THR A 483 4.64 -28.19 26.71
C THR A 483 5.36 -26.99 27.30
N VAL A 484 4.87 -25.78 27.05
CA VAL A 484 5.42 -24.55 27.64
C VAL A 484 5.33 -24.57 29.16
N ALA A 485 4.23 -25.06 29.74
CA ALA A 485 4.10 -25.21 31.19
C ALA A 485 5.13 -26.20 31.75
N ALA A 486 5.33 -27.37 31.10
CA ALA A 486 6.32 -28.35 31.52
C ALA A 486 7.76 -27.81 31.39
N LEU A 487 8.06 -27.05 30.33
CA LEU A 487 9.35 -26.37 30.17
C LEU A 487 9.64 -25.37 31.31
N LYS A 488 8.64 -24.59 31.74
CA LYS A 488 8.78 -23.70 32.90
C LYS A 488 9.11 -24.47 34.18
N THR A 489 8.41 -25.57 34.44
CA THR A 489 8.69 -26.44 35.60
C THR A 489 10.10 -27.05 35.52
N TYR A 490 10.56 -27.44 34.33
CA TYR A 490 11.92 -27.94 34.11
C TYR A 490 12.98 -26.87 34.42
N ASP A 491 12.74 -25.63 33.97
CA ASP A 491 13.65 -24.51 34.20
C ASP A 491 13.69 -24.06 35.66
N GLU A 492 12.54 -24.01 36.34
CA GLU A 492 12.44 -23.71 37.78
C GLU A 492 13.27 -24.68 38.64
N ALA A 493 13.28 -25.97 38.29
CA ALA A 493 14.06 -26.98 39.00
C ALA A 493 15.58 -26.71 38.95
N SER A 494 16.05 -25.90 38.01
CA SER A 494 17.46 -25.47 37.95
C SER A 494 17.89 -24.72 39.20
N ARG A 495 16.99 -23.93 39.80
CA ARG A 495 17.27 -23.17 41.04
C ARG A 495 17.30 -24.06 42.28
N ASP A 496 16.63 -25.21 42.23
CA ASP A 496 16.62 -26.20 43.31
C ASP A 496 17.90 -27.05 43.27
N ILE A 497 18.40 -27.36 42.06
CA ILE A 497 19.58 -28.22 41.85
C ILE A 497 20.89 -27.44 42.05
N TYR A 498 20.94 -26.21 41.53
CA TYR A 498 22.15 -25.39 41.58
C TYR A 498 21.93 -24.20 42.51
N ARG A 499 22.93 -23.93 43.36
CA ARG A 499 22.97 -22.77 44.24
C ARG A 499 24.03 -21.77 43.80
N VAL A 500 23.82 -20.50 44.14
CA VAL A 500 24.85 -19.47 44.04
C VAL A 500 25.98 -19.73 45.04
N GLY A 501 27.15 -19.16 44.81
CA GLY A 501 28.31 -19.29 45.71
C GLY A 501 27.99 -18.78 47.12
N PHE A 502 28.63 -19.37 48.13
CA PHE A 502 28.39 -19.01 49.53
C PHE A 502 28.65 -17.52 49.81
N GLU A 503 29.79 -17.00 49.34
CA GLU A 503 30.17 -15.59 49.51
C GLU A 503 29.16 -14.64 48.82
N GLU A 504 28.61 -15.02 47.66
CA GLU A 504 27.58 -14.23 46.97
C GLU A 504 26.27 -14.22 47.77
N ALA A 505 25.88 -15.36 48.36
CA ALA A 505 24.70 -15.45 49.21
C ALA A 505 24.86 -14.63 50.51
N GLU A 506 26.06 -14.63 51.10
CA GLU A 506 26.39 -13.83 52.28
C GLU A 506 26.37 -12.33 51.95
N ALA A 507 26.99 -11.93 50.83
CA ALA A 507 26.96 -10.55 50.33
C ALA A 507 25.52 -10.07 50.06
N ARG A 508 24.66 -10.92 49.48
CA ARG A 508 23.23 -10.60 49.30
C ARG A 508 22.49 -10.47 50.63
N SER A 509 22.83 -11.28 51.63
CA SER A 509 22.19 -11.25 52.95
C SER A 509 22.54 -10.00 53.76
N ALA A 510 23.62 -9.30 53.41
CA ALA A 510 23.95 -7.99 53.96
C ALA A 510 22.91 -6.91 53.55
N PHE A 511 22.27 -7.05 52.39
CA PHE A 511 21.19 -6.17 51.95
C PHE A 511 19.82 -6.74 52.35
N ARG A 512 19.31 -6.33 53.51
CA ARG A 512 18.00 -6.79 54.00
C ARG A 512 16.83 -6.17 53.23
N PRO A 513 15.75 -6.94 52.96
CA PRO A 513 14.52 -6.38 52.41
C PRO A 513 13.88 -5.46 53.46
N VAL A 514 13.70 -4.20 53.11
CA VAL A 514 13.06 -3.18 53.96
C VAL A 514 11.78 -2.73 53.27
N GLU A 515 10.67 -2.78 53.99
CA GLU A 515 9.35 -2.33 53.52
C GLU A 515 9.41 -0.86 53.08
N GLY A 516 8.82 -0.56 51.91
CA GLY A 516 8.81 0.79 51.34
C GLY A 516 10.11 1.26 50.69
N LYS A 517 11.20 0.46 50.72
CA LYS A 517 12.47 0.81 50.05
C LYS A 517 12.87 -0.21 48.99
N ASN A 518 13.10 -1.46 49.41
CA ASN A 518 13.71 -2.50 48.56
C ASN A 518 12.78 -3.70 48.34
N ASN A 519 11.48 -3.53 48.63
CA ASN A 519 10.44 -4.52 48.35
C ASN A 519 9.46 -3.94 47.33
N ALA A 520 8.85 -4.79 46.50
CA ALA A 520 7.83 -4.35 45.54
C ALA A 520 6.61 -3.76 46.28
N PRO A 521 5.94 -2.74 45.73
CA PRO A 521 4.75 -2.16 46.35
C PRO A 521 3.60 -3.18 46.39
N SER A 522 2.69 -3.03 47.35
CA SER A 522 1.54 -3.94 47.52
C SER A 522 0.51 -3.86 46.39
N TYR A 523 0.49 -2.76 45.64
CA TYR A 523 -0.45 -2.47 44.56
C TYR A 523 0.08 -2.83 43.16
N VAL A 524 0.78 -3.97 43.04
CA VAL A 524 1.24 -4.46 41.72
C VAL A 524 0.05 -4.54 40.75
N PRO A 525 0.20 -4.05 39.51
CA PRO A 525 -0.89 -4.06 38.55
C PRO A 525 -1.35 -5.50 38.31
N THR A 526 -2.57 -5.80 38.74
CA THR A 526 -3.23 -7.09 38.52
C THR A 526 -4.68 -6.83 38.11
N LEU A 527 -5.26 -7.69 37.28
CA LEU A 527 -6.65 -7.51 36.86
C LEU A 527 -7.63 -7.44 38.05
N PRO A 528 -7.53 -8.27 39.11
CA PRO A 528 -8.41 -8.16 40.27
C PRO A 528 -8.29 -6.82 41.01
N HIS A 529 -7.09 -6.24 41.10
CA HIS A 529 -6.87 -4.91 41.70
C HIS A 529 -7.71 -3.84 40.98
N PHE A 530 -7.62 -3.76 39.65
CA PHE A 530 -8.41 -2.79 38.88
C PHE A 530 -9.92 -3.08 38.89
N VAL A 531 -10.33 -4.36 38.90
CA VAL A 531 -11.76 -4.69 39.06
C VAL A 531 -12.28 -4.20 40.41
N ALA A 532 -11.52 -4.41 41.48
CA ALA A 532 -11.86 -3.92 42.80
C ALA A 532 -11.92 -2.39 42.85
N LEU A 533 -10.96 -1.68 42.23
CA LEU A 533 -10.98 -0.21 42.15
C LEU A 533 -12.24 0.33 41.46
N VAL A 534 -12.65 -0.26 40.35
CA VAL A 534 -13.85 0.17 39.63
C VAL A 534 -15.12 -0.20 40.41
N LYS A 535 -15.20 -1.41 40.98
CA LYS A 535 -16.36 -1.83 41.81
C LYS A 535 -16.47 -1.07 43.14
N LYS A 536 -15.36 -0.56 43.67
CA LYS A 536 -15.33 0.26 44.90
C LYS A 536 -16.02 1.60 44.71
N ASP A 537 -16.22 2.04 43.47
CA ASP A 537 -16.97 3.26 43.20
C ASP A 537 -18.39 3.18 43.80
N PRO A 538 -18.82 4.20 44.57
CA PRO A 538 -20.08 4.17 45.30
C PRO A 538 -21.29 3.97 44.38
N HIS A 539 -21.28 4.57 43.18
CA HIS A 539 -22.40 4.45 42.24
C HIS A 539 -22.42 3.07 41.60
N VAL A 540 -21.25 2.55 41.19
CA VAL A 540 -21.14 1.20 40.59
C VAL A 540 -21.58 0.14 41.60
N SER A 541 -21.13 0.23 42.84
CA SER A 541 -21.53 -0.66 43.92
C SER A 541 -23.04 -0.60 44.19
N PHE A 542 -23.61 0.60 44.30
CA PHE A 542 -25.04 0.78 44.54
C PHE A 542 -25.90 0.23 43.41
N LEU A 543 -25.54 0.48 42.14
CA LEU A 543 -26.26 -0.12 41.02
C LEU A 543 -26.14 -1.65 41.02
N SER A 544 -24.95 -2.18 41.27
CA SER A 544 -24.69 -3.63 41.24
C SER A 544 -25.40 -4.42 42.35
N HIS A 545 -25.61 -3.81 43.52
CA HIS A 545 -26.12 -4.50 44.71
C HIS A 545 -27.54 -4.11 45.12
N VAL A 546 -28.01 -2.90 44.79
CA VAL A 546 -29.27 -2.35 45.34
C VAL A 546 -30.26 -1.98 44.24
N ALA A 547 -29.84 -1.21 43.24
CA ALA A 547 -30.78 -0.60 42.30
C ALA A 547 -31.17 -1.51 41.12
N LEU A 548 -30.23 -2.29 40.58
CA LEU A 548 -30.53 -3.23 39.50
C LEU A 548 -31.30 -4.45 40.07
N PRO A 549 -32.37 -4.90 39.41
CA PRO A 549 -33.16 -6.03 39.88
C PRO A 549 -32.34 -7.32 39.90
N GLU A 550 -32.49 -8.11 40.96
CA GLU A 550 -31.95 -9.48 40.99
C GLU A 550 -32.93 -10.43 40.30
N GLU A 551 -32.50 -11.12 39.24
CA GLU A 551 -33.28 -12.14 38.53
C GLU A 551 -33.39 -13.46 39.31
N TYR A 552 -33.59 -13.42 40.62
CA TYR A 552 -34.02 -14.60 41.37
C TYR A 552 -35.55 -14.58 41.48
N ASN A 553 -36.19 -15.38 40.63
CA ASN A 553 -37.61 -15.78 40.66
C ASN A 553 -38.64 -14.89 39.97
N THR A 554 -38.73 -14.97 38.62
CA THR A 554 -40.04 -15.16 37.96
C THR A 554 -39.84 -15.88 36.63
N ALA A 555 -40.48 -17.05 36.47
CA ALA A 555 -40.42 -17.89 35.27
C ALA A 555 -41.03 -17.25 34.00
N SER A 556 -41.47 -15.98 34.03
CA SER A 556 -42.13 -15.31 32.89
C SER A 556 -41.25 -14.34 32.10
N HIS A 557 -39.97 -14.16 32.44
CA HIS A 557 -39.04 -13.27 31.70
C HIS A 557 -37.93 -14.02 30.95
N ALA A 558 -38.04 -15.34 30.78
CA ALA A 558 -37.05 -16.16 30.08
C ALA A 558 -36.92 -15.92 28.56
N ALA A 559 -37.60 -14.91 28.00
CA ALA A 559 -37.51 -14.55 26.60
C ALA A 559 -36.93 -13.14 26.44
N ALA A 560 -35.65 -13.09 26.06
CA ALA A 560 -34.90 -11.96 25.48
C ALA A 560 -34.36 -10.86 26.42
N GLY A 561 -33.15 -11.09 26.97
CA GLY A 561 -32.27 -10.03 27.48
C GLY A 561 -31.07 -10.57 28.23
N VAL A 562 -29.86 -10.07 27.95
CA VAL A 562 -28.71 -10.24 28.86
C VAL A 562 -29.03 -9.41 30.10
N SER A 563 -29.04 -10.03 31.28
CA SER A 563 -29.30 -9.33 32.54
C SER A 563 -28.48 -8.05 32.64
N GLU A 564 -29.10 -6.93 32.98
CA GLU A 564 -28.42 -5.62 33.08
C GLU A 564 -27.28 -5.67 34.10
N LYS A 565 -27.40 -6.52 35.13
CA LYS A 565 -26.33 -6.82 36.09
C LYS A 565 -25.13 -7.47 35.41
N HIS A 566 -25.34 -8.46 34.54
CA HIS A 566 -24.28 -9.07 33.75
C HIS A 566 -23.63 -8.09 32.77
N GLN A 567 -24.41 -7.18 32.18
CA GLN A 567 -23.89 -6.12 31.32
C GLN A 567 -22.99 -5.14 32.11
N LEU A 568 -23.40 -4.73 33.31
CA LEU A 568 -22.58 -3.90 34.20
C LEU A 568 -21.26 -4.60 34.54
N GLU A 569 -21.30 -5.87 34.94
CA GLU A 569 -20.09 -6.63 35.27
C GLU A 569 -19.14 -6.76 34.07
N LYS A 570 -19.68 -6.98 32.88
CA LYS A 570 -18.89 -7.02 31.64
C LYS A 570 -18.19 -5.69 31.38
N LEU A 571 -18.88 -4.56 31.52
CA LEU A 571 -18.31 -3.22 31.32
C LEU A 571 -17.23 -2.90 32.36
N VAL A 572 -17.46 -3.25 33.62
CA VAL A 572 -16.46 -3.13 34.71
C VAL A 572 -15.19 -3.92 34.37
N VAL A 573 -15.32 -5.18 33.94
CA VAL A 573 -14.17 -6.01 33.57
C VAL A 573 -13.47 -5.47 32.31
N GLN A 574 -14.19 -4.89 31.36
CA GLN A 574 -13.59 -4.27 30.18
C GLN A 574 -12.74 -3.05 30.55
N LEU A 575 -13.27 -2.15 31.37
CA LEU A 575 -12.51 -0.99 31.87
C LEU A 575 -11.30 -1.43 32.69
N ALA A 576 -11.49 -2.36 33.63
CA ALA A 576 -10.40 -2.88 34.46
C ALA A 576 -9.29 -3.54 33.62
N ARG A 577 -9.64 -4.24 32.54
CA ARG A 577 -8.66 -4.84 31.62
C ARG A 577 -7.90 -3.79 30.80
N ALA A 578 -8.57 -2.72 30.40
CA ALA A 578 -7.92 -1.61 29.71
C ALA A 578 -6.92 -0.90 30.64
N LEU A 579 -7.33 -0.60 31.88
CA LEU A 579 -6.48 -0.01 32.91
C LEU A 579 -5.28 -0.92 33.22
N TYR A 580 -5.52 -2.22 33.41
CA TYR A 580 -4.46 -3.20 33.63
C TYR A 580 -3.41 -3.23 32.51
N ARG A 581 -3.84 -3.23 31.25
CA ARG A 581 -2.92 -3.19 30.10
C ARG A 581 -2.16 -1.88 29.99
N MET A 582 -2.80 -0.76 30.32
CA MET A 582 -2.15 0.54 30.38
C MET A 582 -1.07 0.55 31.47
N ALA A 583 -1.36 -0.02 32.65
CA ALA A 583 -0.42 -0.10 33.77
C ALA A 583 0.80 -0.98 33.47
N LEU A 584 0.61 -2.16 32.85
CA LEU A 584 1.73 -3.02 32.46
C LEU A 584 2.72 -2.34 31.50
N GLU A 585 2.21 -1.51 30.59
CA GLU A 585 2.99 -0.84 29.55
C GLU A 585 3.15 0.67 29.81
N PHE A 586 2.98 1.10 31.07
CA PHE A 586 2.95 2.53 31.42
C PHE A 586 4.27 3.23 31.12
N HIS A 587 5.38 2.51 31.26
CA HIS A 587 6.73 2.95 30.94
C HIS A 587 7.00 3.11 29.44
N LYS A 588 6.18 2.50 28.55
CA LYS A 588 6.33 2.60 27.09
C LYS A 588 5.31 3.57 26.52
N GLU A 589 5.74 4.80 26.28
CA GLU A 589 4.88 5.91 25.85
C GLU A 589 3.90 5.58 24.72
N ARG A 590 4.39 5.03 23.60
CA ARG A 590 3.54 4.67 22.45
C ARG A 590 2.41 3.70 22.83
N LEU A 591 2.73 2.66 23.61
CA LEU A 591 1.76 1.65 24.04
C LEU A 591 0.83 2.19 25.12
N ARG A 592 1.35 3.01 26.04
CA ARG A 592 0.57 3.72 27.06
C ARG A 592 -0.54 4.55 26.39
N ARG A 593 -0.20 5.36 25.38
CA ARG A 593 -1.17 6.21 24.66
C ARG A 593 -2.24 5.40 23.93
N VAL A 594 -1.86 4.34 23.22
CA VAL A 594 -2.84 3.44 22.57
C VAL A 594 -3.74 2.75 23.58
N ASN A 595 -3.18 2.27 24.70
CA ASN A 595 -3.96 1.64 25.76
C ASN A 595 -4.86 2.66 26.49
N ARG A 596 -4.43 3.92 26.61
CA ARG A 596 -5.27 5.01 27.12
C ARG A 596 -6.51 5.25 26.27
N GLN A 597 -6.40 5.18 24.93
CA GLN A 597 -7.58 5.24 24.06
C GLN A 597 -8.56 4.09 24.34
N LYS A 598 -8.06 2.88 24.61
CA LYS A 598 -8.90 1.74 25.02
C LYS A 598 -9.58 2.00 26.37
N VAL A 599 -8.87 2.64 27.31
CA VAL A 599 -9.44 3.07 28.60
C VAL A 599 -10.55 4.10 28.36
N GLN A 600 -10.34 5.10 27.50
CA GLN A 600 -11.36 6.12 27.18
C GLN A 600 -12.63 5.48 26.60
N VAL A 601 -12.50 4.58 25.62
CA VAL A 601 -13.65 3.87 25.04
C VAL A 601 -14.38 3.02 26.10
N ALA A 602 -13.64 2.23 26.88
CA ALA A 602 -14.24 1.38 27.91
C ALA A 602 -14.90 2.19 29.03
N ALA A 603 -14.29 3.30 29.44
CA ALA A 603 -14.82 4.21 30.45
C ALA A 603 -16.09 4.91 29.95
N SER A 604 -16.09 5.45 28.73
CA SER A 604 -17.25 6.11 28.14
C SER A 604 -18.46 5.16 28.01
N LEU A 605 -18.23 3.89 27.64
CA LEU A 605 -19.29 2.87 27.62
C LEU A 605 -19.86 2.58 29.00
N LEU A 606 -18.99 2.47 30.02
CA LEU A 606 -19.44 2.29 31.41
C LEU A 606 -20.18 3.53 31.91
N ASP A 607 -19.65 4.72 31.68
CA ASP A 607 -20.24 5.99 32.14
C ASP A 607 -21.61 6.25 31.54
N ARG A 608 -21.79 5.95 30.25
CA ARG A 608 -23.10 6.02 29.59
C ARG A 608 -24.08 5.04 30.20
N PHE A 609 -23.67 3.79 30.41
CA PHE A 609 -24.51 2.78 31.06
C PHE A 609 -24.89 3.20 32.48
N MET A 610 -23.92 3.66 33.28
CA MET A 610 -24.13 4.15 34.64
C MET A 610 -25.13 5.30 34.66
N THR A 611 -24.97 6.30 33.79
CA THR A 611 -25.84 7.48 33.72
C THR A 611 -27.26 7.12 33.31
N GLU A 612 -27.42 6.30 32.26
CA GLU A 612 -28.74 5.86 31.78
C GLU A 612 -29.46 5.00 32.83
N ARG A 613 -28.78 4.02 33.43
CA ARG A 613 -29.39 3.12 34.42
C ARG A 613 -29.65 3.79 35.76
N TRP A 614 -28.79 4.72 36.19
CA TRP A 614 -29.08 5.55 37.36
C TRP A 614 -30.35 6.38 37.15
N ARG A 615 -30.51 7.01 35.97
CA ARG A 615 -31.73 7.75 35.64
C ARG A 615 -32.97 6.85 35.67
N VAL A 616 -32.88 5.63 35.14
CA VAL A 616 -34.02 4.71 35.08
C VAL A 616 -34.34 4.12 36.46
N HIS A 617 -33.37 3.47 37.13
CA HIS A 617 -33.63 2.65 38.33
C HIS A 617 -33.48 3.39 39.64
N CYS A 618 -32.85 4.57 39.67
CA CYS A 618 -32.74 5.36 40.90
C CYS A 618 -33.69 6.56 40.92
N VAL A 619 -34.01 7.13 39.75
CA VAL A 619 -34.82 8.35 39.64
C VAL A 619 -36.23 8.07 39.13
N ALA A 620 -36.36 7.57 37.89
CA ALA A 620 -37.64 7.44 37.20
C ALA A 620 -38.50 6.29 37.74
N HIS A 621 -37.95 5.08 37.81
CA HIS A 621 -38.62 3.84 38.17
C HIS A 621 -37.83 3.04 39.20
N PRO A 622 -37.70 3.54 40.46
CA PRO A 622 -37.01 2.82 41.50
C PRO A 622 -37.83 1.62 42.00
N SER A 623 -37.13 0.54 42.35
CA SER A 623 -37.73 -0.68 42.90
C SER A 623 -38.49 -0.43 44.21
N SER A 624 -38.08 0.57 44.99
CA SER A 624 -38.81 1.08 46.16
C SER A 624 -38.49 2.56 46.40
N GLU A 625 -39.33 3.28 47.16
CA GLU A 625 -39.03 4.66 47.57
C GLU A 625 -37.71 4.76 48.37
N GLY A 626 -37.37 3.71 49.14
CA GLY A 626 -36.10 3.63 49.85
C GLY A 626 -34.87 3.66 48.92
N VAL A 627 -34.95 3.05 47.73
CA VAL A 627 -33.88 3.11 46.73
C VAL A 627 -33.68 4.54 46.22
N ARG A 628 -34.78 5.26 45.98
CA ARG A 628 -34.74 6.67 45.54
C ARG A 628 -34.14 7.57 46.62
N ASP A 629 -34.53 7.38 47.87
CA ASP A 629 -34.01 8.18 48.98
C ASP A 629 -32.55 7.87 49.29
N MET A 630 -32.11 6.61 49.17
CA MET A 630 -30.69 6.26 49.26
C MET A 630 -29.90 6.88 48.09
N ALA A 631 -30.41 6.81 46.86
CA ALA A 631 -29.75 7.38 45.69
C ALA A 631 -29.56 8.90 45.79
N ARG A 632 -30.52 9.63 46.39
CA ARG A 632 -30.43 11.08 46.64
C ARG A 632 -29.32 11.47 47.62
N ARG A 633 -28.81 10.54 48.43
CA ARG A 633 -27.71 10.80 49.38
C ARG A 633 -26.34 10.77 48.72
N PHE A 634 -26.22 10.21 47.51
CA PHE A 634 -24.96 10.19 46.78
C PHE A 634 -24.68 11.57 46.16
N SER A 635 -23.40 11.93 46.07
CA SER A 635 -22.94 13.08 45.29
C SER A 635 -23.18 12.87 43.80
N ALA A 636 -22.91 13.89 42.99
CA ALA A 636 -22.90 13.73 41.54
C ALA A 636 -21.93 12.61 41.12
N TYR A 637 -22.36 11.79 40.17
CA TYR A 637 -21.52 10.74 39.60
C TYR A 637 -20.34 11.37 38.85
N VAL A 638 -19.13 10.93 39.18
CA VAL A 638 -17.90 11.35 38.51
C VAL A 638 -17.56 10.34 37.40
N PRO A 639 -17.63 10.71 36.11
CA PRO A 639 -17.33 9.80 35.00
C PRO A 639 -15.91 9.24 35.10
N PHE A 640 -15.73 7.95 34.78
CA PHE A 640 -14.42 7.31 34.69
C PHE A 640 -13.55 7.87 33.56
N GLU A 641 -14.17 8.38 32.48
CA GLU A 641 -13.45 8.91 31.32
C GLU A 641 -12.47 10.03 31.70
N GLY A 642 -12.91 10.93 32.59
CA GLY A 642 -12.17 12.08 33.08
C GLY A 642 -11.33 11.83 34.34
N ARG A 643 -11.26 10.59 34.85
CA ARG A 643 -10.43 10.29 36.04
C ARG A 643 -8.96 10.24 35.66
N ILE A 644 -8.14 10.94 36.44
CA ILE A 644 -6.68 11.04 36.27
C ILE A 644 -5.95 9.91 37.01
N LEU A 645 -5.99 8.70 36.46
CA LEU A 645 -5.42 7.50 37.09
C LEU A 645 -4.00 7.20 36.57
N ASP A 646 -3.06 6.93 37.49
CA ASP A 646 -1.69 6.52 37.16
C ASP A 646 -1.54 5.01 36.94
N GLU A 647 -0.30 4.49 36.91
CA GLU A 647 -0.01 3.06 36.73
C GLU A 647 -0.54 2.16 37.85
N SER A 648 -0.69 2.70 39.06
CA SER A 648 -1.26 1.99 40.19
C SER A 648 -2.78 1.93 40.13
N GLY A 649 -3.41 2.73 39.26
CA GLY A 649 -4.86 2.90 39.19
C GLY A 649 -5.43 3.86 40.24
N PHE A 650 -4.56 4.52 41.01
CA PHE A 650 -4.95 5.59 41.92
C PHE A 650 -4.87 6.96 41.23
N PRO A 651 -5.54 7.99 41.76
CA PRO A 651 -5.37 9.36 41.30
C PRO A 651 -3.89 9.76 41.37
N THR A 652 -3.39 10.38 40.30
CA THR A 652 -1.98 10.81 40.23
C THR A 652 -1.72 12.04 41.10
N ASP A 653 -0.53 12.11 41.69
CA ASP A 653 0.00 13.33 42.33
C ASP A 653 0.54 14.35 41.31
N ALA A 654 0.64 13.97 40.03
CA ALA A 654 1.08 14.85 38.97
C ALA A 654 0.08 15.97 38.69
N ARG A 655 0.57 17.12 38.21
CA ARG A 655 -0.29 18.21 37.75
C ARG A 655 -1.14 17.74 36.57
N MET A 656 -2.36 18.29 36.44
CA MET A 656 -3.30 17.92 35.38
C MET A 656 -2.68 18.06 33.98
N GLU A 657 -1.97 19.16 33.72
CA GLU A 657 -1.27 19.42 32.45
C GLU A 657 -0.23 18.32 32.11
N ASP A 658 0.49 17.85 33.12
CA ASP A 658 1.50 16.80 32.95
C ASP A 658 0.83 15.45 32.63
N TYR A 659 -0.27 15.14 33.33
CA TYR A 659 -1.05 13.93 33.07
C TYR A 659 -1.69 13.94 31.69
N GLU A 660 -2.33 15.05 31.30
CA GLU A 660 -2.95 15.22 29.98
C GLU A 660 -1.93 15.04 28.86
N ARG A 661 -0.72 15.60 29.02
CA ARG A 661 0.39 15.40 28.09
C ARG A 661 0.82 13.93 28.01
N TRP A 662 0.96 13.24 29.13
CA TRP A 662 1.39 11.83 29.16
C TRP A 662 0.36 10.87 28.55
N MET A 663 -0.92 11.24 28.63
CA MET A 663 -2.09 10.45 28.24
C MET A 663 -2.75 10.91 26.95
N ALA A 664 -2.19 11.92 26.29
CA ALA A 664 -2.72 12.45 25.03
C ALA A 664 -2.81 11.34 23.97
N ALA A 665 -3.83 11.45 23.12
CA ALA A 665 -4.02 10.51 22.03
C ALA A 665 -2.75 10.47 21.17
N PRO A 666 -2.33 9.29 20.66
CA PRO A 666 -1.29 9.27 19.65
C PRO A 666 -1.70 10.20 18.52
N SER A 667 -0.79 11.03 18.01
CA SER A 667 -0.95 11.84 16.80
C SER A 667 -1.10 10.93 15.58
N ALA A 668 -2.19 10.18 15.52
CA ALA A 668 -2.41 9.04 14.63
C ALA A 668 -2.35 9.46 13.17
N ALA A 669 -2.69 10.71 12.87
CA ALA A 669 -2.53 11.31 11.55
C ALA A 669 -1.04 11.38 11.12
N LEU A 670 -0.15 11.87 11.99
CA LEU A 670 1.29 12.02 11.70
C LEU A 670 1.96 10.66 11.51
N LEU A 671 1.69 9.71 12.41
CA LEU A 671 2.22 8.36 12.30
C LEU A 671 1.69 7.62 11.07
N THR A 672 0.44 7.87 10.67
CA THR A 672 -0.12 7.28 9.43
C THR A 672 0.57 7.82 8.20
N VAL A 673 0.87 9.13 8.18
CA VAL A 673 1.60 9.77 7.07
C VAL A 673 3.05 9.28 6.99
N LEU A 674 3.71 9.04 8.12
CA LEU A 674 5.10 8.58 8.17
C LEU A 674 5.24 7.05 8.08
N ALA A 675 4.16 6.28 8.22
CA ALA A 675 4.24 4.82 8.31
C ALA A 675 4.92 4.17 7.09
N GLY A 676 6.02 3.48 7.34
CA GLY A 676 6.78 2.76 6.31
C GLY A 676 7.53 3.69 5.35
N SER A 677 7.70 4.97 5.71
CA SER A 677 8.64 5.86 5.02
C SER A 677 10.04 5.80 5.65
N GLY A 678 10.25 5.20 6.82
CA GLY A 678 11.55 5.22 7.49
C GLY A 678 11.91 6.58 8.10
N GLN A 679 10.94 7.51 8.16
CA GLN A 679 11.07 8.83 8.77
C GLN A 679 10.22 8.96 10.04
N GLU A 680 9.88 7.84 10.68
CA GLU A 680 9.06 7.81 11.91
C GLU A 680 9.75 8.49 13.10
N HIS A 681 11.08 8.65 13.06
CA HIS A 681 11.85 9.31 14.12
C HIS A 681 11.48 10.79 14.31
N LEU A 682 10.87 11.41 13.29
CA LEU A 682 10.41 12.80 13.34
C LEU A 682 9.35 13.05 14.42
N VAL A 683 8.68 11.99 14.89
CA VAL A 683 7.64 12.11 15.91
C VAL A 683 7.99 11.41 17.22
N ASP A 684 9.24 10.95 17.39
CA ASP A 684 9.67 10.25 18.61
C ASP A 684 9.50 11.13 19.87
N ASP A 685 9.79 12.43 19.74
CA ASP A 685 9.68 13.42 20.84
C ASP A 685 8.48 14.37 20.68
N TYR A 686 7.55 14.12 19.74
CA TYR A 686 6.49 15.06 19.36
C TYR A 686 5.66 15.53 20.55
N ASP A 687 5.35 14.62 21.48
CA ASP A 687 4.53 14.92 22.63
C ASP A 687 5.26 15.68 23.75
N ALA A 688 6.59 15.72 23.72
CA ALA A 688 7.41 16.50 24.64
C ALA A 688 7.54 17.98 24.22
N LEU A 689 7.09 18.31 23.00
CA LEU A 689 7.09 19.65 22.43
C LEU A 689 6.01 20.54 23.05
N SER A 690 6.24 21.84 23.05
CA SER A 690 5.19 22.82 23.34
C SER A 690 4.06 22.76 22.30
N PRO A 691 2.83 23.21 22.61
CA PRO A 691 1.71 23.19 21.65
C PRO A 691 2.01 23.94 20.33
N SER A 692 2.80 25.02 20.39
CA SER A 692 3.25 25.75 19.21
C SER A 692 4.23 24.92 18.36
N GLU A 693 5.18 24.25 18.99
CA GLU A 693 6.15 23.38 18.32
C GLU A 693 5.48 22.14 17.72
N GLN A 694 4.51 21.55 18.43
CA GLN A 694 3.65 20.47 17.92
C GLN A 694 2.91 20.90 16.65
N THR A 695 2.31 22.09 16.68
CA THR A 695 1.57 22.63 15.54
C THR A 695 2.50 22.84 14.34
N THR A 696 3.69 23.44 14.56
CA THR A 696 4.69 23.65 13.52
C THR A 696 5.15 22.32 12.90
N LEU A 697 5.58 21.37 13.73
CA LEU A 697 6.08 20.09 13.27
C LEU A 697 5.00 19.24 12.58
N ALA A 698 3.77 19.23 13.11
CA ALA A 698 2.65 18.57 12.46
C ALA A 698 2.35 19.18 11.09
N THR A 699 2.37 20.51 11.00
CA THR A 699 2.14 21.21 9.74
C THR A 699 3.18 20.83 8.69
N GLN A 700 4.46 20.77 9.09
CA GLN A 700 5.57 20.37 8.21
C GLN A 700 5.52 18.88 7.82
N ILE A 701 5.03 17.99 8.69
CA ILE A 701 4.91 16.56 8.37
C ILE A 701 3.70 16.30 7.45
N LEU A 702 2.57 16.95 7.74
CA LEU A 702 1.31 16.79 7.01
C LEU A 702 1.27 17.51 5.66
N SER A 703 2.24 18.40 5.38
CA SER A 703 2.39 19.00 4.05
C SER A 703 2.78 17.97 2.98
N TYR A 704 3.22 16.77 3.38
CA TYR A 704 3.52 15.67 2.49
C TYR A 704 2.63 14.46 2.79
N THR A 705 2.19 13.78 1.74
CA THR A 705 1.48 12.49 1.84
C THR A 705 2.46 11.35 2.12
N ASN A 706 1.95 10.20 2.56
CA ASN A 706 2.77 8.99 2.75
C ASN A 706 3.51 8.56 1.48
N ALA A 707 2.88 8.72 0.31
CA ALA A 707 3.49 8.40 -0.97
C ALA A 707 4.65 9.37 -1.28
N GLN A 708 4.49 10.66 -1.02
CA GLN A 708 5.55 11.66 -1.22
C GLN A 708 6.74 11.41 -0.30
N TRP A 709 6.51 11.08 0.98
CA TRP A 709 7.59 10.72 1.90
C TRP A 709 8.41 9.52 1.39
N LYS A 710 7.74 8.49 0.86
CA LYS A 710 8.41 7.34 0.25
C LYS A 710 9.16 7.70 -1.03
N HIS A 711 8.54 8.52 -1.88
CA HIS A 711 9.13 9.00 -3.13
C HIS A 711 10.42 9.80 -2.88
N MET A 712 10.43 10.65 -1.87
CA MET A 712 11.61 11.44 -1.50
C MET A 712 12.80 10.59 -1.06
N ASN A 713 12.57 9.44 -0.43
CA ASN A 713 13.66 8.50 -0.14
C ASN A 713 14.22 7.85 -1.41
N VAL A 714 13.38 7.64 -2.43
CA VAL A 714 13.83 7.14 -3.74
C VAL A 714 14.65 8.22 -4.44
N ILE A 715 14.17 9.47 -4.44
CA ILE A 715 14.92 10.64 -4.95
C ILE A 715 16.30 10.70 -4.27
N LEU A 716 16.36 10.71 -2.94
CA LEU A 716 17.62 10.76 -2.19
C LEU A 716 18.59 9.66 -2.64
N ARG A 717 18.10 8.42 -2.75
CA ARG A 717 18.91 7.27 -3.14
C ARG A 717 19.47 7.40 -4.55
N ASP A 718 18.63 7.80 -5.52
CA ASP A 718 19.04 7.92 -6.91
C ASP A 718 19.96 9.12 -7.12
N SER A 719 19.68 10.26 -6.48
CA SER A 719 20.56 11.43 -6.47
C SER A 719 21.93 11.14 -5.86
N LEU A 720 21.99 10.39 -4.76
CA LEU A 720 23.27 9.96 -4.16
C LEU A 720 24.05 9.01 -5.07
N ARG A 721 23.37 8.12 -5.80
CA ARG A 721 24.02 7.27 -6.81
C ARG A 721 24.65 8.11 -7.92
N HIS A 722 23.93 9.12 -8.42
CA HIS A 722 24.46 10.03 -9.42
C HIS A 722 25.65 10.83 -8.89
N LEU A 723 25.56 11.40 -7.69
CA LEU A 723 26.64 12.14 -7.03
C LEU A 723 27.89 11.28 -6.79
N ASN A 724 27.73 10.02 -6.40
CA ASN A 724 28.86 9.12 -6.15
C ASN A 724 29.48 8.61 -7.47
N SER A 725 28.67 8.41 -8.51
CA SER A 725 29.16 8.00 -9.83
C SER A 725 29.95 9.10 -10.56
N SER A 726 29.56 10.37 -10.37
CA SER A 726 30.30 11.53 -10.89
C SER A 726 31.62 11.74 -10.15
N ASN A 727 31.65 11.55 -8.82
CA ASN A 727 32.88 11.63 -8.03
C ASN A 727 33.87 10.48 -8.32
N ALA A 728 33.38 9.26 -8.60
CA ALA A 728 34.24 8.14 -8.96
C ALA A 728 34.96 8.35 -10.31
N ALA A 729 34.32 9.05 -11.26
CA ALA A 729 34.94 9.41 -12.54
C ALA A 729 36.05 10.47 -12.41
N ALA A 730 36.02 11.29 -11.35
CA ALA A 730 37.05 12.31 -11.08
C ALA A 730 38.26 11.76 -10.28
N GLY A 731 38.15 10.55 -9.70
CA GLY A 731 39.10 10.05 -8.69
C GLY A 731 40.08 8.95 -9.10
N THR A 732 40.01 8.37 -10.30
CA THR A 732 40.91 7.26 -10.70
C THR A 732 41.72 7.58 -11.95
N GLY A 733 42.98 7.98 -11.74
CA GLY A 733 44.04 7.69 -12.69
C GLY A 733 44.33 6.19 -12.69
N GLY A 734 43.92 5.51 -13.76
CA GLY A 734 44.35 4.13 -14.08
C GLY A 734 43.28 3.06 -13.92
N GLY A 735 42.94 2.37 -15.02
CA GLY A 735 42.35 1.03 -15.00
C GLY A 735 41.05 0.85 -15.80
N ASN A 736 41.20 0.44 -17.06
CA ASN A 736 40.22 -0.15 -17.99
C ASN A 736 38.81 -0.53 -17.47
N ALA A 737 37.83 0.30 -17.77
CA ALA A 737 36.52 -0.10 -18.29
C ALA A 737 35.93 1.09 -19.07
N ALA A 738 35.94 1.00 -20.41
CA ALA A 738 35.38 2.03 -21.28
C ALA A 738 33.84 2.07 -21.16
N LYS A 739 33.32 2.81 -20.17
CA LYS A 739 31.99 3.42 -20.30
C LYS A 739 32.13 4.53 -21.34
N ALA A 740 31.32 4.49 -22.39
CA ALA A 740 31.26 5.55 -23.40
C ALA A 740 31.07 6.89 -22.67
N ALA A 741 32.03 7.81 -22.82
CA ALA A 741 31.90 9.16 -22.29
C ALA A 741 30.69 9.82 -22.97
N SER A 742 29.82 10.46 -22.18
CA SER A 742 28.66 11.17 -22.72
C SER A 742 29.11 12.20 -23.76
N GLN A 743 28.44 12.18 -24.90
CA GLN A 743 28.75 13.03 -26.03
C GLN A 743 28.06 14.39 -25.84
N ILE A 744 28.84 15.40 -25.45
CA ILE A 744 28.36 16.78 -25.33
C ILE A 744 28.64 17.50 -26.65
N THR A 745 27.60 18.04 -27.30
CA THR A 745 27.67 18.81 -28.55
C THR A 745 27.04 20.19 -28.39
N PRO A 746 27.50 21.21 -29.14
CA PRO A 746 26.87 22.52 -29.12
C PRO A 746 25.44 22.47 -29.69
N PRO A 747 24.59 23.48 -29.40
CA PRO A 747 23.25 23.54 -29.97
C PRO A 747 23.27 23.57 -31.51
N PRO A 748 22.32 22.89 -32.18
CA PRO A 748 22.17 22.99 -33.63
C PRO A 748 21.92 24.44 -34.09
N ALA A 749 22.60 24.88 -35.15
CA ALA A 749 22.57 26.28 -35.59
C ALA A 749 21.18 26.78 -36.01
N ASP A 750 20.30 25.88 -36.47
CA ASP A 750 18.92 26.17 -36.86
C ASP A 750 17.98 26.44 -35.68
N THR A 751 18.42 26.12 -34.46
CA THR A 751 17.69 26.40 -33.21
C THR A 751 18.07 27.74 -32.58
N ILE A 752 19.12 28.40 -33.09
CA ILE A 752 19.65 29.65 -32.53
C ILE A 752 19.16 30.85 -33.36
N ILE A 753 18.35 31.68 -32.74
CA ILE A 753 17.89 32.97 -33.25
C ILE A 753 18.77 34.05 -32.61
N ASN A 754 19.79 34.51 -33.33
CA ASN A 754 20.72 35.55 -32.87
C ASN A 754 20.18 36.94 -33.24
N VAL A 755 19.75 37.71 -32.23
CA VAL A 755 19.10 39.02 -32.40
C VAL A 755 20.03 40.06 -33.03
N PRO A 756 21.28 40.28 -32.54
CA PRO A 756 22.21 41.21 -33.19
C PRO A 756 22.47 40.89 -34.67
N ALA A 757 22.65 39.61 -35.01
CA ALA A 757 22.88 39.18 -36.38
C ALA A 757 21.63 39.38 -37.27
N LEU A 758 20.42 39.15 -36.73
CA LEU A 758 19.17 39.40 -37.44
C LEU A 758 18.93 40.89 -37.64
N LEU A 759 19.19 41.73 -36.64
CA LEU A 759 19.05 43.18 -36.77
C LEU A 759 19.96 43.72 -37.88
N ALA A 760 21.20 43.22 -37.97
CA ALA A 760 22.16 43.64 -38.98
C ALA A 760 21.86 43.11 -40.40
N LYS A 761 21.37 41.88 -40.53
CA LYS A 761 21.20 41.21 -41.85
C LYS A 761 19.77 41.17 -42.36
N ARG A 762 18.77 41.04 -41.48
CA ARG A 762 17.36 40.75 -41.79
C ARG A 762 16.41 41.48 -40.82
N PRO A 763 16.40 42.83 -40.78
CA PRO A 763 15.62 43.61 -39.81
C PRO A 763 14.10 43.43 -39.96
N SER A 764 13.59 43.13 -41.16
CA SER A 764 12.17 42.87 -41.40
C SER A 764 11.67 41.59 -40.73
N GLU A 765 12.51 40.55 -40.67
CA GLU A 765 12.21 39.29 -39.99
C GLU A 765 12.14 39.51 -38.47
N LEU A 766 13.10 40.27 -37.93
CA LEU A 766 13.11 40.65 -36.52
C LEU A 766 11.88 41.51 -36.14
N ALA A 767 11.46 42.42 -37.02
CA ALA A 767 10.23 43.20 -36.84
C ALA A 767 8.96 42.33 -36.86
N ALA A 768 8.92 41.30 -37.71
CA ALA A 768 7.81 40.35 -37.76
C ALA A 768 7.71 39.50 -36.48
N ILE A 769 8.85 39.04 -35.94
CA ILE A 769 8.93 38.35 -34.65
C ILE A 769 8.39 39.26 -33.54
N ARG A 770 8.87 40.51 -33.46
CA ARG A 770 8.38 41.49 -32.49
C ARG A 770 6.86 41.71 -32.61
N ALA A 771 6.35 41.88 -33.83
CA ALA A 771 4.92 42.05 -34.07
C ALA A 771 4.09 40.81 -33.67
N ALA A 772 4.63 39.60 -33.83
CA ALA A 772 3.99 38.38 -33.35
C ALA A 772 3.90 38.34 -31.82
N GLY A 773 4.97 38.69 -31.10
CA GLY A 773 4.91 38.74 -29.64
C GLY A 773 4.06 39.89 -29.10
N MET A 774 4.05 41.05 -29.76
CA MET A 774 3.13 42.14 -29.41
C MET A 774 1.66 41.72 -29.54
N ARG A 775 1.31 40.82 -30.48
CA ARG A 775 -0.03 40.22 -30.55
C ARG A 775 -0.31 39.29 -29.36
N VAL A 776 0.67 38.49 -28.94
CA VAL A 776 0.55 37.64 -27.74
C VAL A 776 0.26 38.50 -26.50
N VAL A 777 0.99 39.60 -26.33
CA VAL A 777 0.79 40.55 -25.22
C VAL A 777 -0.59 41.22 -25.32
N ALA A 778 -0.95 41.77 -26.49
CA ALA A 778 -2.22 42.48 -26.69
C ALA A 778 -3.46 41.58 -26.49
N ASN A 779 -3.36 40.29 -26.84
CA ASN A 779 -4.44 39.32 -26.65
C ASN A 779 -4.56 38.79 -25.21
N GLY A 780 -3.62 39.11 -24.32
CA GLY A 780 -3.55 38.50 -22.98
C GLY A 780 -3.11 37.03 -22.99
N GLU A 781 -2.46 36.58 -24.07
CA GLU A 781 -1.95 35.21 -24.22
C GLU A 781 -0.57 35.01 -23.56
N GLY A 782 0.07 36.09 -23.10
CA GLY A 782 1.33 36.06 -22.36
C GLY A 782 1.13 36.23 -20.86
N ALA A 783 2.02 35.65 -20.07
CA ALA A 783 2.19 35.91 -18.63
C ALA A 783 3.67 35.98 -18.26
N VAL A 784 3.99 36.61 -17.13
CA VAL A 784 5.36 36.67 -16.58
C VAL A 784 5.39 35.99 -15.23
N LEU A 785 6.39 35.14 -15.02
CA LEU A 785 6.72 34.53 -13.75
C LEU A 785 8.06 35.03 -13.23
N LEU A 786 8.05 35.65 -12.06
CA LEU A 786 9.24 36.09 -11.34
C LEU A 786 9.66 35.02 -10.33
N MET A 787 10.87 34.49 -10.51
CA MET A 787 11.52 33.62 -9.51
C MET A 787 12.00 34.47 -8.33
N ALA A 788 11.08 34.80 -7.43
CA ALA A 788 11.26 35.75 -6.33
C ALA A 788 11.57 35.08 -4.98
N GLY A 789 12.65 34.28 -4.94
CA GLY A 789 13.33 33.89 -3.69
C GLY A 789 14.01 35.07 -2.97
N GLY A 790 14.03 36.24 -3.60
CA GLY A 790 14.38 37.56 -3.09
C GLY A 790 13.45 38.63 -3.70
N SER A 791 13.37 39.80 -3.07
CA SER A 791 12.33 40.86 -3.20
C SER A 791 12.43 41.77 -4.44
N GLY A 792 11.29 42.24 -5.00
CA GLY A 792 11.18 43.37 -5.99
C GLY A 792 10.08 43.23 -7.06
N THR A 793 9.56 44.31 -7.67
CA THR A 793 8.12 44.53 -8.06
C THR A 793 7.85 45.50 -9.26
N LEU A 794 6.72 45.46 -10.04
CA LEU A 794 5.95 46.64 -10.63
C LEU A 794 4.68 46.39 -11.57
N GLY A 795 3.88 47.47 -11.85
CA GLY A 795 2.46 47.83 -12.30
C GLY A 795 1.73 47.60 -13.67
N ALA A 796 0.36 47.73 -13.83
CA ALA A 796 -0.51 47.29 -14.99
C ALA A 796 -1.74 48.12 -15.50
N GLY A 797 -2.38 47.67 -16.61
CA GLY A 797 -3.79 47.90 -17.05
C GLY A 797 -4.26 47.02 -18.27
N ARG A 798 -5.58 46.89 -18.53
CA ARG A 798 -6.31 45.94 -19.45
C ARG A 798 -5.68 45.67 -20.83
N GLY A 799 -5.68 44.38 -21.23
CA GLY A 799 -4.52 43.75 -21.89
C GLY A 799 -3.56 43.16 -20.84
N THR A 800 -4.12 42.81 -19.67
CA THR A 800 -3.37 42.55 -18.45
C THR A 800 -2.65 41.23 -18.52
N MET A 801 -1.34 41.29 -18.75
CA MET A 801 -0.42 40.17 -18.62
C MET A 801 -0.34 39.74 -17.15
N PRO A 802 -0.73 38.51 -16.79
CA PRO A 802 -0.63 38.04 -15.41
C PRO A 802 0.81 38.07 -14.92
N LEU A 803 1.00 38.53 -13.68
CA LEU A 803 2.27 38.47 -12.96
C LEU A 803 2.22 37.35 -11.93
N LEU A 804 2.99 36.30 -12.14
CA LEU A 804 3.17 35.20 -11.20
C LEU A 804 4.41 35.48 -10.36
N VAL A 805 4.25 35.60 -9.04
CA VAL A 805 5.36 35.82 -8.12
C VAL A 805 5.56 34.53 -7.33
N THR A 806 6.66 33.81 -7.62
CA THR A 806 6.97 32.60 -6.85
C THR A 806 7.81 32.91 -5.62
N THR A 807 7.29 32.60 -4.45
CA THR A 807 7.88 32.89 -3.14
C THR A 807 8.36 31.60 -2.46
N SER A 808 9.16 31.72 -1.40
CA SER A 808 9.51 30.63 -0.49
C SER A 808 8.73 30.73 0.84
N ASP A 809 8.82 29.70 1.68
CA ASP A 809 8.23 29.73 3.03
C ASP A 809 8.75 30.90 3.88
N GLN A 810 9.99 31.35 3.63
CA GLN A 810 10.65 32.39 4.42
C GLN A 810 10.25 33.81 4.00
N ASN A 811 9.91 34.03 2.72
CA ASN A 811 9.72 35.39 2.19
C ASN A 811 8.27 35.71 1.76
N ASP A 812 7.37 34.72 1.66
CA ASP A 812 6.01 34.91 1.12
C ASP A 812 5.23 36.03 1.82
N THR A 813 5.25 36.08 3.15
CA THR A 813 4.50 37.09 3.91
C THR A 813 5.05 38.50 3.67
N VAL A 814 6.38 38.66 3.75
CA VAL A 814 7.04 39.96 3.57
C VAL A 814 6.86 40.45 2.13
N THR A 815 6.98 39.56 1.14
CA THR A 815 6.77 39.91 -0.27
C THR A 815 5.32 40.33 -0.52
N ARG A 816 4.32 39.59 -0.05
CA ARG A 816 2.90 39.99 -0.19
C ARG A 816 2.62 41.33 0.46
N GLN A 817 3.13 41.54 1.67
CA GLN A 817 2.96 42.80 2.39
C GLN A 817 3.60 43.96 1.62
N PHE A 818 4.81 43.78 1.10
CA PHE A 818 5.49 44.79 0.29
C PHE A 818 4.69 45.16 -0.97
N PHE A 819 4.12 44.17 -1.69
CA PHE A 819 3.21 44.45 -2.80
C PHE A 819 1.97 45.24 -2.36
N HIS A 820 1.36 44.90 -1.22
CA HIS A 820 0.21 45.64 -0.69
C HIS A 820 0.55 47.07 -0.28
N GLU A 821 1.64 47.28 0.46
CA GLU A 821 2.09 48.60 0.96
C GLU A 821 2.39 49.57 -0.19
N HIS A 822 2.83 49.04 -1.33
CA HIS A 822 3.14 49.81 -2.53
C HIS A 822 2.02 49.78 -3.59
N ASN A 823 0.78 49.45 -3.21
CA ASN A 823 -0.40 49.43 -4.10
C ASN A 823 -0.18 48.59 -5.38
N PHE A 824 0.48 47.44 -5.23
CA PHE A 824 0.90 46.55 -6.30
C PHE A 824 1.61 47.28 -7.43
N PHE A 825 2.23 48.43 -7.09
CA PHE A 825 3.02 49.24 -7.98
C PHE A 825 2.27 49.73 -9.22
N GLY A 826 0.94 49.86 -9.11
CA GLY A 826 0.05 50.22 -10.21
C GLY A 826 -0.56 49.01 -10.94
N LEU A 827 -0.26 47.77 -10.55
CA LEU A 827 -0.92 46.57 -11.06
C LEU A 827 -2.29 46.49 -10.33
N LEU A 828 -3.36 46.19 -11.05
CA LEU A 828 -4.54 45.56 -10.45
C LEU A 828 -4.15 44.35 -9.57
N PRO A 829 -4.65 44.26 -8.33
CA PRO A 829 -4.34 43.14 -7.43
C PRO A 829 -4.72 41.77 -8.00
N ASP A 830 -5.76 41.70 -8.81
CA ASP A 830 -6.30 40.46 -9.39
C ASP A 830 -5.48 39.90 -10.57
N GLN A 831 -4.40 40.58 -10.97
CA GLN A 831 -3.45 40.05 -11.96
C GLN A 831 -2.16 39.51 -11.32
N VAL A 832 -1.98 39.70 -10.01
CA VAL A 832 -0.79 39.25 -9.27
C VAL A 832 -1.11 37.95 -8.56
N PHE A 833 -0.44 36.88 -8.98
CA PHE A 833 -0.61 35.54 -8.45
C PHE A 833 0.62 35.15 -7.63
N PHE A 834 0.46 35.08 -6.32
CA PHE A 834 1.53 34.59 -5.46
C PHE A 834 1.45 33.06 -5.34
N SER A 835 2.53 32.39 -5.74
CA SER A 835 2.66 30.93 -5.70
C SER A 835 3.84 30.54 -4.83
N ARG A 836 3.60 29.92 -3.69
CA ARG A 836 4.67 29.55 -2.75
C ARG A 836 5.28 28.21 -3.15
N GLN A 837 6.58 28.21 -3.42
CA GLN A 837 7.37 27.01 -3.66
C GLN A 837 7.52 26.19 -2.38
N CYS A 838 7.56 24.87 -2.52
CA CYS A 838 7.76 23.98 -1.39
C CYS A 838 9.25 23.81 -1.11
N SER A 839 9.61 23.88 0.17
CA SER A 839 10.93 23.49 0.64
C SER A 839 11.09 21.97 0.60
N LEU A 840 12.32 21.46 0.55
CA LEU A 840 12.63 20.03 0.65
C LEU A 840 13.41 19.74 1.94
N PRO A 841 13.16 18.59 2.59
CA PRO A 841 13.94 18.15 3.73
C PRO A 841 15.42 17.92 3.40
N CYS A 842 16.26 18.17 4.40
CA CYS A 842 17.68 17.83 4.37
C CYS A 842 17.92 16.50 5.07
N TYR A 843 18.84 15.70 4.54
CA TYR A 843 19.04 14.31 4.96
C TYR A 843 20.43 14.08 5.52
N ASP A 844 20.54 13.20 6.50
CA ASP A 844 21.80 12.54 6.83
C ASP A 844 22.16 11.53 5.72
N GLU A 845 23.40 11.60 5.20
CA GLU A 845 23.85 10.74 4.09
C GLU A 845 23.90 9.26 4.51
N ALA A 846 24.30 8.96 5.75
CA ALA A 846 24.54 7.59 6.20
C ALA A 846 23.23 6.84 6.52
N SER A 847 22.33 7.49 7.25
CA SER A 847 21.06 6.87 7.67
C SER A 847 19.91 7.12 6.70
N GLY A 848 20.00 8.13 5.84
CA GLY A 848 18.89 8.58 5.00
C GLY A 848 17.75 9.25 5.78
N ARG A 849 17.98 9.59 7.05
CA ARG A 849 16.98 10.24 7.91
C ARG A 849 16.94 11.75 7.67
N VAL A 850 15.74 12.31 7.72
CA VAL A 850 15.56 13.76 7.76
C VAL A 850 16.14 14.34 9.05
N LEU A 851 16.90 15.43 8.89
CA LEU A 851 17.52 16.15 10.00
C LEU A 851 16.52 17.09 10.69
N MET A 852 16.72 17.29 11.99
CA MET A 852 15.92 18.22 12.81
C MET A 852 16.69 19.54 12.98
N GLU A 853 16.05 20.65 12.64
CA GLU A 853 16.59 22.00 12.86
C GLU A 853 16.46 22.37 14.35
N ALA A 854 15.28 22.10 14.92
CA ALA A 854 14.94 22.27 16.32
C ALA A 854 14.00 21.14 16.75
N ARG A 855 13.63 21.06 18.04
CA ARG A 855 12.77 19.96 18.54
C ARG A 855 11.43 19.88 17.79
N GLY A 856 10.85 21.03 17.45
CA GLY A 856 9.59 21.15 16.70
C GLY A 856 9.73 21.58 15.24
N SER A 857 10.90 21.46 14.60
CA SER A 857 11.09 21.86 13.20
C SER A 857 12.08 20.94 12.48
N ILE A 858 11.71 20.46 11.28
CA ILE A 858 12.63 19.71 10.41
C ILE A 858 13.55 20.66 9.63
N CYS A 859 14.77 20.20 9.31
CA CYS A 859 15.68 20.95 8.44
C CYS A 859 15.10 20.99 7.02
N LEU A 860 14.68 22.17 6.58
CA LEU A 860 14.19 22.43 5.24
C LEU A 860 15.18 23.32 4.48
N ALA A 861 15.31 23.09 3.18
CA ALA A 861 16.04 23.98 2.30
C ALA A 861 15.29 24.18 0.97
N PRO A 862 15.53 25.29 0.25
CA PRO A 862 14.89 25.52 -1.05
C PRO A 862 15.19 24.37 -2.01
N GLY A 863 14.15 23.79 -2.63
CA GLY A 863 14.24 22.63 -3.52
C GLY A 863 14.75 22.93 -4.94
N GLY A 864 15.31 24.12 -5.17
CA GLY A 864 15.69 24.61 -6.50
C GLY A 864 14.54 25.27 -7.26
N ASN A 865 14.86 25.89 -8.39
CA ASN A 865 13.89 26.67 -9.16
C ASN A 865 12.89 25.79 -9.95
N ALA A 866 13.11 24.48 -10.10
CA ALA A 866 12.11 23.57 -10.64
C ALA A 866 10.86 23.43 -9.74
N GLY A 867 10.93 23.85 -8.47
CA GLY A 867 9.77 23.93 -7.57
C GLY A 867 8.63 24.79 -8.13
N VAL A 868 8.90 25.61 -9.15
CA VAL A 868 7.89 26.34 -9.92
C VAL A 868 6.81 25.43 -10.48
N TYR A 869 7.18 24.27 -11.06
CA TYR A 869 6.23 23.38 -11.73
C TYR A 869 5.16 22.85 -10.76
N GLU A 870 5.60 22.37 -9.59
CA GLU A 870 4.70 21.90 -8.54
C GLU A 870 3.87 23.05 -7.95
N SER A 871 4.49 24.21 -7.70
CA SER A 871 3.80 25.34 -7.07
C SER A 871 2.64 25.87 -7.92
N LEU A 872 2.81 25.92 -9.25
CA LEU A 872 1.79 26.42 -10.17
C LEU A 872 0.61 25.45 -10.31
N ALA A 873 0.88 24.14 -10.21
CA ALA A 873 -0.13 23.09 -10.37
C ALA A 873 -0.93 22.82 -9.08
N LYS A 874 -0.42 23.20 -7.90
CA LYS A 874 -1.11 23.03 -6.62
C LYS A 874 -2.38 23.90 -6.53
N ALA A 875 -3.48 23.29 -6.10
CA ALA A 875 -4.73 24.01 -5.84
C ALA A 875 -4.60 24.90 -4.59
N SER A 876 -4.92 26.19 -4.71
CA SER A 876 -4.86 27.14 -3.59
C SER A 876 -6.14 27.07 -2.75
N ALA A 877 -6.00 27.13 -1.41
CA ALA A 877 -7.10 27.06 -0.45
C ALA A 877 -7.76 28.42 -0.16
N THR A 878 -7.43 29.47 -0.91
CA THR A 878 -7.94 30.82 -0.66
C THR A 878 -9.25 31.08 -1.44
N THR A 879 -10.27 31.44 -0.66
CA THR A 879 -11.66 31.82 -0.92
C THR A 879 -12.17 31.83 -2.37
N SER A 880 -13.16 30.95 -2.61
CA SER A 880 -14.00 30.80 -3.82
C SER A 880 -13.44 29.88 -4.92
N GLY A 881 -13.52 28.56 -4.66
CA GLY A 881 -13.23 27.50 -5.64
C GLY A 881 -11.76 27.09 -5.65
N SER A 882 -11.45 25.85 -5.27
CA SER A 882 -10.07 25.34 -5.27
C SER A 882 -9.56 25.11 -6.70
N GLN A 883 -8.96 26.14 -7.32
CA GLN A 883 -8.25 26.05 -8.60
C GLN A 883 -6.77 26.41 -8.43
N SER A 884 -5.89 25.77 -9.20
CA SER A 884 -4.45 26.06 -9.22
C SER A 884 -4.13 27.35 -9.96
N VAL A 885 -2.95 27.95 -9.72
CA VAL A 885 -2.54 29.16 -10.46
C VAL A 885 -2.47 28.88 -11.96
N LEU A 886 -1.99 27.69 -12.35
CA LEU A 886 -1.94 27.25 -13.73
C LEU A 886 -3.35 27.24 -14.38
N ALA A 887 -4.36 26.69 -13.70
CA ALA A 887 -5.73 26.67 -14.19
C ALA A 887 -6.36 28.08 -14.24
N GLN A 888 -6.02 28.95 -13.30
CA GLN A 888 -6.51 30.34 -13.27
C GLN A 888 -5.98 31.17 -14.44
N ILE A 889 -4.69 31.01 -14.81
CA ILE A 889 -4.12 31.70 -15.97
C ILE A 889 -4.56 31.06 -17.29
N GLU A 890 -4.78 29.74 -17.33
CA GLU A 890 -5.38 29.04 -18.48
C GLU A 890 -6.77 29.60 -18.81
N ALA A 891 -7.61 29.78 -17.78
CA ALA A 891 -8.96 30.34 -17.92
C ALA A 891 -8.95 31.80 -18.43
N ARG A 892 -7.82 32.51 -18.29
CA ARG A 892 -7.61 33.86 -18.83
C ARG A 892 -7.07 33.86 -20.27
N GLY A 893 -6.83 32.69 -20.86
CA GLY A 893 -6.34 32.55 -22.22
C GLY A 893 -4.81 32.62 -22.36
N VAL A 894 -4.06 32.54 -21.25
CA VAL A 894 -2.59 32.49 -21.31
C VAL A 894 -2.13 31.24 -22.05
N ARG A 895 -1.15 31.41 -22.94
CA ARG A 895 -0.53 30.34 -23.73
C ARG A 895 0.96 30.22 -23.48
N TYR A 896 1.62 31.33 -23.13
CA TYR A 896 3.06 31.39 -22.91
C TYR A 896 3.37 32.12 -21.60
N VAL A 897 4.32 31.58 -20.84
CA VAL A 897 4.79 32.16 -19.58
C VAL A 897 6.28 32.44 -19.69
N GLN A 898 6.64 33.72 -19.62
CA GLN A 898 8.03 34.16 -19.50
C GLN A 898 8.49 34.00 -18.05
N ILE A 899 9.49 33.17 -17.80
CA ILE A 899 10.09 32.93 -16.50
C ILE A 899 11.39 33.71 -16.40
N VAL A 900 11.49 34.58 -15.40
CA VAL A 900 12.60 35.52 -15.24
C VAL A 900 13.13 35.46 -13.81
N SER A 901 14.46 35.53 -13.66
CA SER A 901 15.12 35.71 -12.38
C SER A 901 14.99 37.15 -11.89
N VAL A 902 14.63 37.35 -10.62
CA VAL A 902 14.43 38.68 -10.01
C VAL A 902 15.73 39.49 -9.89
N ASP A 903 16.88 38.83 -9.94
CA ASP A 903 18.19 39.44 -9.73
C ASP A 903 18.73 40.24 -10.92
N ASN A 904 18.10 40.14 -12.10
CA ASN A 904 18.57 40.80 -13.31
C ASN A 904 17.88 42.15 -13.54
N ILE A 905 18.58 43.26 -13.30
CA ILE A 905 18.04 44.62 -13.46
C ILE A 905 17.73 44.98 -14.92
N LEU A 906 18.40 44.34 -15.88
CA LEU A 906 18.19 44.53 -17.32
C LEU A 906 17.17 43.56 -17.91
N ALA A 907 16.46 42.80 -17.09
CA ALA A 907 15.51 41.82 -17.60
C ALA A 907 14.37 42.50 -18.38
N ARG A 908 14.25 42.12 -19.65
CA ARG A 908 13.12 42.52 -20.51
C ARG A 908 11.85 41.78 -20.12
N VAL A 909 11.06 42.36 -19.21
CA VAL A 909 9.81 41.79 -18.70
C VAL A 909 8.67 41.99 -19.70
N GLY A 910 8.00 40.91 -20.10
CA GLY A 910 6.96 40.95 -21.13
C GLY A 910 7.52 41.01 -22.56
N ASP A 911 8.69 40.41 -22.79
CA ASP A 911 9.46 40.63 -24.01
C ASP A 911 8.74 40.15 -25.29
N PRO A 912 8.38 41.06 -26.22
CA PRO A 912 7.74 40.70 -27.48
C PRO A 912 8.64 39.88 -28.41
N TYR A 913 9.97 39.97 -28.31
CA TYR A 913 10.83 39.09 -29.10
C TYR A 913 10.74 37.65 -28.60
N PHE A 914 10.68 37.48 -27.29
CA PHE A 914 10.64 36.17 -26.66
C PHE A 914 9.31 35.45 -26.93
N PHE A 915 8.18 36.13 -26.73
CA PHE A 915 6.86 35.61 -27.11
C PHE A 915 6.73 35.45 -28.62
N GLY A 916 7.33 36.34 -29.40
CA GLY A 916 7.34 36.29 -30.85
C GLY A 916 7.98 35.02 -31.39
N VAL A 917 9.13 34.62 -30.84
CA VAL A 917 9.79 33.35 -31.18
C VAL A 917 8.93 32.16 -30.75
N ALA A 918 8.44 32.16 -29.51
CA ALA A 918 7.61 31.06 -29.00
C ALA A 918 6.35 30.84 -29.86
N ALA A 919 5.70 31.92 -30.30
CA ALA A 919 4.52 31.88 -31.17
C ALA A 919 4.86 31.49 -32.62
N SER A 920 5.91 32.08 -33.20
CA SER A 920 6.27 31.87 -34.62
C SER A 920 6.82 30.47 -34.86
N CYS A 921 7.63 29.95 -33.94
CA CYS A 921 8.18 28.60 -34.01
C CYS A 921 7.26 27.55 -33.39
N GLN A 922 6.15 27.98 -32.75
CA GLN A 922 5.30 27.10 -31.93
C GLN A 922 6.11 26.29 -30.92
N ALA A 923 7.16 26.90 -30.34
CA ALA A 923 8.05 26.25 -29.40
C ALA A 923 7.34 25.97 -28.07
N GLU A 924 7.71 24.88 -27.41
CA GLU A 924 7.28 24.60 -26.03
C GLU A 924 8.17 25.32 -25.03
N VAL A 925 9.46 25.45 -25.34
CA VAL A 925 10.46 26.12 -24.51
C VAL A 925 11.31 27.03 -25.40
N VAL A 926 11.51 28.27 -24.98
CA VAL A 926 12.51 29.17 -25.57
C VAL A 926 13.48 29.58 -24.47
N LEU A 927 14.77 29.40 -24.70
CA LEU A 927 15.84 29.81 -23.79
C LEU A 927 16.42 31.13 -24.27
N LYS A 928 16.51 32.12 -23.39
CA LYS A 928 17.28 33.32 -23.68
C LYS A 928 18.73 33.11 -23.24
N THR A 929 19.67 33.42 -24.11
CA THR A 929 21.11 33.23 -23.86
C THR A 929 21.91 34.46 -24.27
N VAL A 930 23.11 34.59 -23.71
CA VAL A 930 24.09 35.61 -24.10
C VAL A 930 25.38 34.95 -24.56
N PRO A 931 26.14 35.57 -25.47
CA PRO A 931 27.51 35.15 -25.75
C PRO A 931 28.36 35.12 -24.48
N LYS A 932 29.24 34.11 -24.38
CA LYS A 932 30.24 34.06 -23.32
C LYS A 932 31.30 35.14 -23.56
N VAL A 933 31.71 35.83 -22.50
CA VAL A 933 32.79 36.83 -22.58
C VAL A 933 34.17 36.17 -22.68
N SER A 934 34.32 34.95 -22.17
CA SER A 934 35.55 34.15 -22.28
C SER A 934 35.27 32.67 -22.06
N ALA A 935 36.20 31.79 -22.48
CA ALA A 935 36.11 30.36 -22.20
C ALA A 935 36.05 30.05 -20.68
N ALA A 936 36.70 30.89 -19.85
CA ALA A 936 36.78 30.72 -18.40
C ALA A 936 35.57 31.29 -17.64
N GLU A 937 34.59 31.90 -18.32
CA GLU A 937 33.40 32.43 -17.67
C GLU A 937 32.60 31.32 -16.98
N LYS A 938 32.28 31.53 -15.70
CA LYS A 938 31.53 30.59 -14.84
C LYS A 938 30.03 30.72 -15.07
N VAL A 939 29.59 30.37 -16.26
CA VAL A 939 28.18 30.34 -16.65
C VAL A 939 27.85 28.98 -17.27
N GLY A 940 26.70 28.42 -16.90
CA GLY A 940 26.18 27.22 -17.56
C GLY A 940 25.87 27.50 -19.03
N VAL A 941 26.12 26.53 -19.90
CA VAL A 941 25.88 26.67 -21.34
C VAL A 941 24.79 25.73 -21.81
N VAL A 942 23.94 26.20 -22.71
CA VAL A 942 22.97 25.35 -23.39
C VAL A 942 23.71 24.44 -24.39
N ALA A 943 23.46 23.14 -24.31
CA ALA A 943 24.10 22.12 -25.14
C ALA A 943 23.19 20.90 -25.32
N GLN A 944 23.64 19.93 -26.12
CA GLN A 944 23.04 18.60 -26.18
C GLN A 944 23.99 17.57 -25.54
N VAL A 945 23.46 16.75 -24.64
CA VAL A 945 24.16 15.62 -24.02
C VAL A 945 23.50 14.35 -24.51
N ASP A 946 24.25 13.53 -25.26
CA ASP A 946 23.74 12.30 -25.90
C ASP A 946 22.48 12.56 -26.75
N GLY A 947 22.42 13.74 -27.40
CA GLY A 947 21.31 14.17 -28.26
C GLY A 947 20.12 14.81 -27.53
N GLU A 948 20.15 14.92 -26.19
CA GLU A 948 19.09 15.53 -25.40
C GLU A 948 19.49 16.93 -24.91
N TRP A 949 18.53 17.86 -24.87
CA TRP A 949 18.75 19.23 -24.39
C TRP A 949 19.15 19.27 -22.91
N ALA A 950 20.22 20.01 -22.60
CA ALA A 950 20.66 20.25 -21.23
C ALA A 950 21.31 21.62 -21.10
N VAL A 951 21.34 22.14 -19.86
CA VAL A 951 22.29 23.18 -19.48
C VAL A 951 23.44 22.47 -18.79
N VAL A 952 24.63 22.55 -19.37
CA VAL A 952 25.85 21.95 -18.82
C VAL A 952 26.54 23.01 -17.98
N GLU A 953 26.65 22.75 -16.68
CA GLU A 953 27.30 23.69 -15.77
C GLU A 953 28.80 23.80 -16.04
N TYR A 954 29.40 24.93 -15.68
CA TYR A 954 30.81 25.20 -15.95
C TYR A 954 31.76 24.18 -15.29
N THR A 955 31.33 23.52 -14.22
CA THR A 955 32.06 22.44 -13.55
C THR A 955 32.04 21.12 -14.31
N GLU A 956 31.13 20.94 -15.27
CA GLU A 956 30.85 19.67 -15.95
C GLU A 956 31.32 19.64 -17.41
N ILE A 957 31.46 20.80 -18.06
CA ILE A 957 31.82 20.90 -19.48
C ILE A 957 33.27 20.50 -19.79
N GLY A 958 34.21 20.80 -18.88
CA GLY A 958 35.65 20.58 -19.03
C GLY A 958 36.36 21.62 -19.91
N ASP A 959 37.61 21.93 -19.55
CA ASP A 959 38.40 23.04 -20.14
C ASP A 959 38.53 22.97 -21.67
N ARG A 960 38.75 21.77 -22.22
CA ARG A 960 38.92 21.55 -23.66
C ARG A 960 37.68 21.95 -24.47
N ARG A 961 36.49 21.55 -24.02
CA ARG A 961 35.23 21.86 -24.70
C ARG A 961 34.84 23.32 -24.48
N SER A 962 35.10 23.87 -23.30
CA SER A 962 34.83 25.29 -23.01
C SER A 962 35.63 26.25 -23.88
N ALA A 963 36.83 25.83 -24.34
CA ALA A 963 37.68 26.60 -25.26
C ALA A 963 37.54 26.19 -26.74
N GLU A 964 36.65 25.24 -27.05
CA GLU A 964 36.39 24.81 -28.43
C GLU A 964 35.82 25.96 -29.25
N LYS A 965 36.29 26.09 -30.49
CA LYS A 965 35.86 27.15 -31.41
C LYS A 965 35.07 26.59 -32.57
N ASP A 966 34.04 27.31 -32.99
CA ASP A 966 33.33 27.03 -34.22
C ASP A 966 34.26 27.33 -35.41
N PRO A 967 34.50 26.36 -36.32
CA PRO A 967 35.40 26.55 -37.46
C PRO A 967 34.93 27.62 -38.47
N ALA A 968 33.63 27.87 -38.56
CA ALA A 968 33.03 28.81 -39.51
C ALA A 968 33.01 30.25 -39.00
N THR A 969 32.81 30.45 -37.69
CA THR A 969 32.70 31.79 -37.09
C THR A 969 33.95 32.22 -36.32
N GLY A 970 34.79 31.28 -35.86
CA GLY A 970 35.93 31.55 -34.99
C GLY A 970 35.58 31.91 -33.55
N GLU A 971 34.28 31.97 -33.23
CA GLU A 971 33.74 32.14 -31.88
C GLU A 971 33.80 30.83 -31.09
N LEU A 972 33.44 30.85 -29.80
CA LEU A 972 33.32 29.63 -29.01
C LEU A 972 32.21 28.74 -29.59
N ALA A 973 32.42 27.42 -29.66
CA ALA A 973 31.38 26.48 -30.08
C ALA A 973 30.24 26.42 -29.04
N PHE A 974 30.59 26.50 -27.74
CA PHE A 974 29.65 26.55 -26.62
C PHE A 974 29.41 27.99 -26.17
N ASN A 975 28.77 28.79 -27.03
CA ASN A 975 28.58 30.25 -26.82
C ASN A 975 27.17 30.65 -26.34
N CYS A 976 26.31 29.70 -26.03
CA CYS A 976 24.95 29.95 -25.54
C CYS A 976 24.91 29.96 -24.00
N GLY A 977 25.41 31.03 -23.38
CA GLY A 977 25.41 31.19 -21.92
C GLY A 977 24.00 31.38 -21.35
N ASN A 978 23.60 30.52 -20.42
CA ASN A 978 22.28 30.56 -19.78
C ASN A 978 22.17 31.74 -18.81
N ILE A 979 21.16 32.59 -18.99
CA ILE A 979 20.88 33.75 -18.11
C ILE A 979 19.64 33.57 -17.23
N ALA A 980 19.15 32.33 -17.08
CA ALA A 980 17.95 32.00 -16.29
C ALA A 980 16.69 32.77 -16.70
N SER A 981 16.54 33.01 -18.01
CA SER A 981 15.35 33.60 -18.63
C SER A 981 14.79 32.63 -19.66
N HIS A 982 13.56 32.17 -19.43
CA HIS A 982 12.91 31.11 -20.20
C HIS A 982 11.51 31.55 -20.63
N CYS A 983 10.99 31.02 -21.74
CA CYS A 983 9.60 31.20 -22.14
C CYS A 983 9.02 29.81 -22.38
N CYS A 984 8.04 29.42 -21.58
CA CYS A 984 7.43 28.09 -21.64
C CYS A 984 5.99 28.20 -22.14
N SER A 985 5.55 27.25 -22.96
CA SER A 985 4.14 27.08 -23.24
C SER A 985 3.42 26.61 -21.97
N LEU A 986 2.14 26.96 -21.86
CA LEU A 986 1.31 26.51 -20.75
C LEU A 986 1.17 24.97 -20.75
N ASP A 987 1.08 24.35 -21.93
CA ASP A 987 1.04 22.90 -22.11
C ASP A 987 2.29 22.22 -21.56
N PHE A 988 3.47 22.80 -21.81
CA PHE A 988 4.73 22.31 -21.25
C PHE A 988 4.77 22.44 -19.74
N LEU A 989 4.32 23.56 -19.16
CA LEU A 989 4.28 23.73 -17.71
C LEU A 989 3.37 22.71 -17.03
N ALA A 990 2.21 22.41 -17.63
CA ALA A 990 1.30 21.36 -17.14
C ALA A 990 1.93 19.96 -17.22
N PHE A 991 2.57 19.66 -18.34
CA PHE A 991 3.30 18.40 -18.54
C PHE A 991 4.46 18.26 -17.54
N ALA A 992 5.28 19.29 -17.38
CA ALA A 992 6.42 19.32 -16.48
C ALA A 992 6.00 19.14 -15.02
N ALA A 993 4.91 19.77 -14.59
CA ALA A 993 4.35 19.57 -13.25
C ALA A 993 3.96 18.10 -13.00
N THR A 994 3.25 17.50 -13.96
CA THR A 994 2.86 16.07 -13.88
C THR A 994 4.08 15.15 -13.87
N TYR A 995 5.09 15.44 -14.69
CA TYR A 995 6.33 14.68 -14.74
C TYR A 995 7.08 14.73 -13.40
N MET A 996 7.19 15.92 -12.81
CA MET A 996 7.93 16.14 -11.56
C MET A 996 7.33 15.38 -10.35
N GLU A 997 6.05 15.03 -10.37
CA GLU A 997 5.43 14.19 -9.32
C GLU A 997 6.04 12.77 -9.25
N THR A 998 6.59 12.28 -10.36
CA THR A 998 7.15 10.92 -10.47
C THR A 998 8.65 10.89 -10.74
N SER A 999 9.24 12.03 -11.11
CA SER A 999 10.68 12.15 -11.35
C SER A 999 11.50 11.88 -10.09
N THR A 1000 12.61 11.15 -10.25
CA THR A 1000 13.64 10.97 -9.22
C THR A 1000 14.91 11.76 -9.51
N PHE A 1001 14.92 12.54 -10.60
CA PHE A 1001 16.09 13.28 -11.06
C PHE A 1001 16.24 14.61 -10.29
N TYR A 1002 16.99 14.55 -9.19
CA TYR A 1002 17.41 15.71 -8.40
C TYR A 1002 18.93 15.72 -8.25
N HIS A 1003 19.49 16.91 -8.12
CA HIS A 1003 20.90 17.14 -7.82
C HIS A 1003 21.11 17.12 -6.31
N ALA A 1004 22.01 16.26 -5.84
CA ALA A 1004 22.39 16.19 -4.43
C ALA A 1004 23.67 17.01 -4.18
N ALA A 1005 23.68 17.81 -3.13
CA ALA A 1005 24.85 18.54 -2.67
C ALA A 1005 25.15 18.23 -1.20
N ARG A 1006 26.42 17.96 -0.87
CA ARG A 1006 26.90 17.84 0.50
C ARG A 1006 27.12 19.23 1.08
N LYS A 1007 26.41 19.57 2.16
CA LYS A 1007 26.53 20.86 2.86
C LYS A 1007 26.58 20.65 4.37
N THR A 1008 27.21 21.57 5.07
CA THR A 1008 27.10 21.64 6.53
C THR A 1008 25.89 22.50 6.88
N ILE A 1009 24.89 21.92 7.55
CA ILE A 1009 23.63 22.59 7.91
C ILE A 1009 23.52 22.66 9.44
N PRO A 1010 23.08 23.79 10.02
CA PRO A 1010 22.75 23.88 11.44
C PRO A 1010 21.65 22.89 11.82
N THR A 1011 21.86 22.09 12.87
CA THR A 1011 20.86 21.16 13.41
C THR A 1011 20.72 21.37 14.92
N ILE A 1012 19.74 20.71 15.52
CA ILE A 1012 19.54 20.71 16.98
C ILE A 1012 20.79 20.26 17.76
N ASN A 1013 21.65 19.42 17.17
CA ASN A 1013 22.87 18.91 17.79
C ASN A 1013 24.13 19.69 17.39
N GLY A 1014 23.97 20.87 16.77
CA GLY A 1014 25.05 21.65 16.17
C GLY A 1014 25.17 21.43 14.65
N PRO A 1015 26.12 22.11 13.98
CA PRO A 1015 26.32 21.95 12.54
C PRO A 1015 26.67 20.51 12.15
N ALA A 1016 25.92 19.92 11.22
CA ALA A 1016 26.10 18.53 10.79
C ALA A 1016 26.23 18.43 9.26
N PRO A 1017 26.97 17.43 8.74
CA PRO A 1017 26.96 17.13 7.31
C PRO A 1017 25.57 16.67 6.88
N ALA A 1018 25.07 17.23 5.79
CA ALA A 1018 23.73 17.01 5.28
C ALA A 1018 23.73 16.95 3.75
N ILE A 1019 22.76 16.23 3.20
CA ILE A 1019 22.45 16.18 1.78
C ILE A 1019 21.28 17.13 1.53
N LYS A 1020 21.53 18.13 0.67
CA LYS A 1020 20.51 19.00 0.10
C LYS A 1020 20.14 18.50 -1.30
N LEU A 1021 18.84 18.40 -1.57
CA LEU A 1021 18.30 18.06 -2.88
C LEU A 1021 17.78 19.31 -3.58
N GLU A 1022 18.15 19.50 -4.84
CA GLU A 1022 17.67 20.59 -5.68
C GLU A 1022 17.33 20.05 -7.08
N ALA A 1023 16.27 20.57 -7.70
CA ALA A 1023 16.00 20.36 -9.11
C ALA A 1023 15.99 21.70 -9.83
N PHE A 1024 16.55 21.73 -11.04
CA PHE A 1024 16.63 22.94 -11.83
C PHE A 1024 15.56 22.97 -12.91
N ILE A 1025 15.05 24.16 -13.19
CA ILE A 1025 13.97 24.36 -14.17
C ILE A 1025 14.33 23.78 -15.54
N PHE A 1026 15.62 23.82 -15.89
CA PHE A 1026 16.14 23.32 -17.15
C PHE A 1026 16.30 21.81 -17.26
N ASP A 1027 16.27 21.06 -16.14
CA ASP A 1027 16.42 19.61 -16.17
C ASP A 1027 15.29 18.93 -16.95
N VAL A 1028 14.11 19.56 -16.98
CA VAL A 1028 12.88 19.04 -17.61
C VAL A 1028 12.80 19.43 -19.11
N PHE A 1029 13.61 20.38 -19.58
CA PHE A 1029 13.53 20.89 -20.96
C PHE A 1029 13.78 19.82 -22.03
N ARG A 1030 14.53 18.76 -21.72
CA ARG A 1030 14.71 17.59 -22.60
C ARG A 1030 13.39 16.93 -23.02
N TYR A 1031 12.35 17.07 -22.21
CA TYR A 1031 11.03 16.48 -22.46
C TYR A 1031 10.07 17.42 -23.19
N ALA A 1032 10.54 18.59 -23.66
CA ALA A 1032 9.71 19.52 -24.43
C ALA A 1032 9.11 18.88 -25.69
N LYS A 1033 9.80 17.91 -26.30
CA LYS A 1033 9.30 17.16 -27.47
C LYS A 1033 8.14 16.21 -27.15
N ASP A 1034 7.99 15.82 -25.89
CA ASP A 1034 7.03 14.81 -25.43
C ASP A 1034 5.67 15.41 -25.02
N VAL A 1035 5.51 16.73 -25.14
CA VAL A 1035 4.24 17.42 -24.85
C VAL A 1035 3.13 16.88 -25.78
N PRO A 1036 2.04 16.30 -25.24
CA PRO A 1036 1.04 15.60 -26.06
C PRO A 1036 0.35 16.48 -27.12
N SER A 1037 0.05 17.75 -26.78
CA SER A 1037 -0.58 18.69 -27.72
C SER A 1037 0.32 19.03 -28.91
N ARG A 1038 1.65 18.95 -28.75
CA ARG A 1038 2.63 19.19 -29.81
C ARG A 1038 2.51 18.15 -30.91
N ALA A 1039 2.40 16.87 -30.56
CA ALA A 1039 2.28 15.79 -31.53
C ALA A 1039 1.06 15.98 -32.45
N GLU A 1040 -0.05 16.50 -31.91
CA GLU A 1040 -1.24 16.82 -32.71
C GLU A 1040 -1.04 18.05 -33.61
N ARG A 1041 -0.28 19.06 -33.18
CA ARG A 1041 0.08 20.21 -34.02
C ARG A 1041 1.03 19.81 -35.16
N ALA A 1042 2.00 18.94 -34.87
CA ALA A 1042 2.97 18.43 -35.85
C ALA A 1042 2.32 17.62 -36.99
N LYS A 1043 1.16 17.00 -36.76
CA LYS A 1043 0.37 16.34 -37.82
C LYS A 1043 -0.24 17.32 -38.82
N LYS A 1044 -0.47 18.57 -38.43
CA LYS A 1044 -1.10 19.60 -39.28
C LYS A 1044 -0.10 20.34 -40.14
N ALA A 1045 1.10 20.60 -39.62
CA ALA A 1045 2.20 21.23 -40.34
C ALA A 1045 3.55 20.81 -39.73
N PRO A 1046 4.64 20.74 -40.52
CA PRO A 1046 5.97 20.55 -40.00
C PRO A 1046 6.31 21.64 -38.98
N LEU A 1047 6.77 21.25 -37.80
CA LEU A 1047 7.18 22.16 -36.74
C LEU A 1047 8.71 22.14 -36.59
N PRO A 1048 9.33 23.29 -36.28
CA PRO A 1048 10.70 23.35 -35.79
C PRO A 1048 10.90 22.53 -34.49
N ASP A 1049 12.13 22.49 -33.99
CA ASP A 1049 12.43 21.87 -32.69
C ASP A 1049 11.55 22.45 -31.56
N ALA A 1050 11.21 21.60 -30.59
CA ALA A 1050 10.38 21.98 -29.45
C ALA A 1050 11.05 23.02 -28.55
N LEU A 1051 12.39 23.07 -28.58
CA LEU A 1051 13.20 24.04 -27.89
C LEU A 1051 13.87 24.99 -28.90
N GLN A 1052 13.78 26.29 -28.63
CA GLN A 1052 14.46 27.33 -29.42
C GLN A 1052 15.38 28.17 -28.51
N ILE A 1053 16.42 28.75 -29.08
CA ILE A 1053 17.37 29.61 -28.36
C ILE A 1053 17.27 31.02 -28.94
N LEU A 1054 17.02 32.01 -28.10
CA LEU A 1054 17.07 33.43 -28.43
C LEU A 1054 18.36 34.01 -27.86
N GLN A 1055 19.38 34.17 -28.70
CA GLN A 1055 20.66 34.74 -28.28
C GLN A 1055 20.62 36.27 -28.41
N VAL A 1056 20.86 36.99 -27.31
CA VAL A 1056 20.70 38.45 -27.20
C VAL A 1056 22.02 39.15 -26.84
N ASP A 1057 22.03 40.48 -26.93
CA ASP A 1057 23.15 41.29 -26.47
C ASP A 1057 23.16 41.38 -24.95
N ARG A 1058 24.27 40.94 -24.33
CA ARG A 1058 24.47 40.96 -22.89
C ARG A 1058 24.28 42.36 -22.31
N SER A 1059 24.83 43.38 -22.96
CA SER A 1059 24.82 44.77 -22.47
C SER A 1059 23.42 45.38 -22.42
N MET A 1060 22.46 44.75 -23.10
CA MET A 1060 21.08 45.22 -23.20
C MET A 1060 20.12 44.43 -22.29
N GLU A 1061 20.47 43.22 -21.86
CA GLU A 1061 19.51 42.28 -21.26
C GLU A 1061 20.03 41.47 -20.05
N PHE A 1062 21.31 41.59 -19.67
CA PHE A 1062 21.86 40.80 -18.57
C PHE A 1062 22.83 41.57 -17.68
N ALA A 1063 22.34 41.95 -16.50
CA ALA A 1063 23.13 42.50 -15.39
C ALA A 1063 22.58 41.95 -14.05
N PRO A 1064 23.02 40.76 -13.61
CA PRO A 1064 22.54 40.15 -12.39
C PRO A 1064 23.13 40.80 -11.13
N ILE A 1065 22.37 40.79 -10.04
CA ILE A 1065 22.78 41.26 -8.71
C ILE A 1065 22.90 40.04 -7.78
N LYS A 1066 24.12 39.53 -7.63
CA LYS A 1066 24.41 38.30 -6.86
C LYS A 1066 25.40 38.52 -5.72
N ASN A 1067 26.22 39.55 -5.81
CA ASN A 1067 27.28 39.85 -4.85
C ASN A 1067 27.03 41.20 -4.18
N ALA A 1068 27.55 41.38 -2.97
CA ALA A 1068 27.56 42.69 -2.31
C ALA A 1068 28.58 43.64 -2.96
N ASP A 1069 28.37 44.95 -2.81
CA ASP A 1069 29.32 45.95 -3.30
C ASP A 1069 30.73 45.72 -2.70
N GLY A 1070 31.75 45.85 -3.56
CA GLY A 1070 33.16 45.51 -3.24
C GLY A 1070 33.67 44.22 -3.90
N ALA A 1071 32.78 43.38 -4.44
CA ALA A 1071 33.16 42.29 -5.35
C ALA A 1071 33.50 42.81 -6.76
N ALA A 1072 34.13 41.96 -7.60
CA ALA A 1072 34.60 42.37 -8.92
C ALA A 1072 33.48 42.56 -9.97
N ALA A 1073 32.33 41.89 -9.83
CA ALA A 1073 31.21 41.93 -10.77
C ALA A 1073 29.90 41.46 -10.10
N ASP A 1074 28.78 41.62 -10.81
CA ASP A 1074 27.42 41.21 -10.39
C ASP A 1074 26.97 41.80 -9.03
N THR A 1075 27.33 43.07 -8.81
CA THR A 1075 26.97 43.88 -7.62
C THR A 1075 25.88 44.90 -7.94
N PRO A 1076 25.17 45.45 -6.93
CA PRO A 1076 24.27 46.57 -7.12
C PRO A 1076 24.91 47.74 -7.91
N MET A 1077 26.14 48.15 -7.56
CA MET A 1077 26.82 49.24 -8.28
C MET A 1077 27.13 48.91 -9.74
N THR A 1078 27.66 47.71 -10.03
CA THR A 1078 27.96 47.32 -11.42
C THR A 1078 26.70 47.16 -12.26
N ALA A 1079 25.61 46.65 -11.68
CA ALA A 1079 24.34 46.47 -12.37
C ALA A 1079 23.66 47.82 -12.66
N ALA A 1080 23.68 48.75 -11.69
CA ALA A 1080 23.20 50.11 -11.89
C ALA A 1080 24.00 50.84 -12.98
N GLN A 1081 25.33 50.69 -13.01
CA GLN A 1081 26.16 51.28 -14.05
C GLN A 1081 25.78 50.76 -15.44
N LEU A 1082 25.57 49.45 -15.61
CA LEU A 1082 25.15 48.87 -16.90
C LEU A 1082 23.77 49.37 -17.34
N LEU A 1083 22.84 49.57 -16.42
CA LEU A 1083 21.53 50.20 -16.70
C LEU A 1083 21.70 51.65 -17.17
N LEU A 1084 22.52 52.43 -16.46
CA LEU A 1084 22.80 53.82 -16.83
C LEU A 1084 23.50 53.91 -18.19
N ASP A 1085 24.45 53.02 -18.47
CA ASP A 1085 25.16 52.96 -19.76
C ASP A 1085 24.18 52.64 -20.90
N LEU A 1086 23.26 51.70 -20.68
CA LEU A 1086 22.20 51.34 -21.63
C LEU A 1086 21.28 52.52 -21.94
N HIS A 1087 20.75 53.18 -20.90
CA HIS A 1087 19.90 54.35 -21.06
C HIS A 1087 20.63 55.53 -21.70
N THR A 1088 21.90 55.74 -21.34
CA THR A 1088 22.78 56.76 -21.95
C THR A 1088 22.97 56.49 -23.44
N LYS A 1089 23.15 55.23 -23.83
CA LYS A 1089 23.20 54.81 -25.23
C LYS A 1089 21.90 55.13 -25.97
N TRP A 1090 20.73 54.82 -25.40
CA TRP A 1090 19.44 55.16 -26.02
C TRP A 1090 19.27 56.67 -26.22
N VAL A 1091 19.67 57.48 -25.24
CA VAL A 1091 19.64 58.95 -25.37
C VAL A 1091 20.60 59.42 -26.45
N ALA A 1092 21.83 58.89 -26.49
CA ALA A 1092 22.80 59.23 -27.52
C ALA A 1092 22.25 58.91 -28.93
N GLU A 1093 21.69 57.71 -29.13
CA GLU A 1093 21.06 57.30 -30.39
C GLU A 1093 19.89 58.22 -30.78
N ALA A 1094 19.03 58.59 -29.82
CA ALA A 1094 17.92 59.53 -30.07
C ALA A 1094 18.42 60.93 -30.46
N ILE A 1095 19.49 61.43 -29.83
CA ILE A 1095 20.10 62.72 -30.15
C ILE A 1095 20.83 62.66 -31.51
N GLU A 1096 21.48 61.55 -31.83
CA GLU A 1096 22.16 61.32 -33.12
C GLU A 1096 21.15 61.23 -34.27
N ALA A 1097 19.98 60.64 -34.05
CA ALA A 1097 18.88 60.61 -35.02
C ALA A 1097 18.17 61.97 -35.19
N ALA A 1098 18.37 62.91 -34.27
CA ALA A 1098 17.74 64.23 -34.29
C ALA A 1098 18.27 65.14 -35.42
N PRO A 1099 17.43 66.01 -36.03
CA PRO A 1099 17.89 66.96 -37.04
C PRO A 1099 18.88 67.99 -36.45
N GLY A 1100 19.81 68.48 -37.28
CA GLY A 1100 20.94 69.32 -36.86
C GLY A 1100 20.59 70.75 -36.40
N THR A 1101 19.41 71.26 -36.72
CA THR A 1101 18.88 72.57 -36.26
C THR A 1101 17.34 72.56 -36.18
N CYS A 1102 16.77 73.32 -35.24
CA CYS A 1102 15.38 73.79 -35.28
C CYS A 1102 15.43 75.33 -35.27
N ALA A 1103 15.03 75.99 -36.36
CA ALA A 1103 15.40 77.40 -36.61
C ALA A 1103 14.56 78.46 -35.86
N ALA A 1104 15.27 79.53 -35.48
CA ALA A 1104 14.90 80.92 -35.14
C ALA A 1104 14.47 81.28 -33.68
N ALA A 1105 15.39 82.03 -33.05
CA ALA A 1105 15.38 82.66 -31.74
C ALA A 1105 14.15 83.54 -31.39
N SER A 1106 13.49 83.24 -30.27
CA SER A 1106 13.32 84.15 -29.12
C SER A 1106 12.59 83.46 -27.96
N ILE A 1107 13.24 83.39 -26.80
CA ILE A 1107 12.68 83.28 -25.43
C ILE A 1107 11.72 82.09 -25.14
N SER A 1108 12.27 81.11 -24.39
CA SER A 1108 11.61 80.17 -23.47
C SER A 1108 10.39 79.38 -23.95
N THR A 1109 10.62 78.38 -24.81
CA THR A 1109 9.69 77.25 -25.00
C THR A 1109 10.45 75.92 -24.90
N PRO A 1110 9.99 74.91 -24.15
CA PRO A 1110 10.62 73.59 -24.11
C PRO A 1110 10.49 72.91 -25.48
N GLY A 1111 11.60 72.64 -26.17
CA GLY A 1111 11.61 71.89 -27.44
C GLY A 1111 12.58 72.37 -28.52
N MET A 1112 13.24 73.52 -28.37
CA MET A 1112 14.20 74.04 -29.37
C MET A 1112 15.65 73.93 -28.85
N TYR A 1113 16.58 73.45 -29.70
CA TYR A 1113 18.00 73.26 -29.38
C TYR A 1113 18.90 73.68 -30.55
N THR A 1114 20.14 74.12 -30.24
CA THR A 1114 21.14 74.53 -31.24
C THR A 1114 22.05 73.37 -31.67
N THR A 1115 22.72 73.51 -32.82
CA THR A 1115 23.74 72.53 -33.27
C THR A 1115 24.89 72.42 -32.27
N GLN A 1116 25.26 73.53 -31.63
CA GLN A 1116 26.31 73.57 -30.62
C GLN A 1116 25.89 72.82 -29.34
N GLU A 1117 24.68 73.05 -28.83
CA GLU A 1117 24.15 72.32 -27.67
C GLU A 1117 24.04 70.82 -27.94
N ARG A 1118 23.58 70.44 -29.13
CA ARG A 1118 23.54 69.03 -29.56
C ARG A 1118 24.93 68.40 -29.59
N ALA A 1119 25.93 69.08 -30.13
CA ALA A 1119 27.30 68.60 -30.16
C ALA A 1119 27.90 68.49 -28.75
N THR A 1120 27.66 69.48 -27.89
CA THR A 1120 28.09 69.46 -26.48
C THR A 1120 27.41 68.32 -25.71
N ALA A 1121 26.11 68.10 -25.91
CA ALA A 1121 25.40 66.97 -25.32
C ALA A 1121 26.04 65.63 -25.71
N LEU A 1122 26.22 65.37 -27.01
CA LEU A 1122 26.84 64.13 -27.48
C LEU A 1122 28.28 63.95 -26.98
N GLN A 1123 29.07 65.03 -26.92
CA GLN A 1123 30.43 64.97 -26.39
C GLN A 1123 30.45 64.62 -24.90
N ARG A 1124 29.57 65.23 -24.10
CA ARG A 1124 29.47 64.93 -22.66
C ARG A 1124 29.01 63.50 -22.39
N LEU A 1125 28.09 62.97 -23.20
CA LEU A 1125 27.67 61.56 -23.12
C LEU A 1125 28.83 60.62 -23.47
N ARG A 1126 29.60 60.93 -24.52
CA ARG A 1126 30.79 60.14 -24.94
C ARG A 1126 31.92 60.17 -23.91
N ASP A 1127 32.13 61.32 -23.27
CA ASP A 1127 33.18 61.50 -22.26
C ASP A 1127 32.76 60.97 -20.87
N GLY A 1128 31.57 60.38 -20.74
CA GLY A 1128 31.04 59.88 -19.46
C GLY A 1128 30.74 60.98 -18.43
N GLN A 1129 30.64 62.24 -18.88
CA GLN A 1129 30.35 63.40 -18.02
C GLN A 1129 28.86 63.57 -17.71
N CYS A 1130 28.00 62.77 -18.35
CA CYS A 1130 26.57 62.69 -18.11
C CYS A 1130 26.10 61.26 -18.38
N CYS A 1131 25.39 60.66 -17.43
CA CYS A 1131 24.71 59.38 -17.57
C CYS A 1131 23.20 59.57 -17.40
N TRP A 1132 22.40 58.67 -17.97
CA TRP A 1132 20.95 58.77 -17.99
C TRP A 1132 20.27 57.61 -17.25
N GLU A 1133 19.21 57.93 -16.51
CA GLU A 1133 18.22 56.98 -16.03
C GLU A 1133 16.86 57.29 -16.67
N ILE A 1134 16.29 56.32 -17.39
CA ILE A 1134 14.98 56.44 -18.03
C ILE A 1134 14.01 55.50 -17.34
N SER A 1135 12.84 56.03 -16.94
CA SER A 1135 11.77 55.20 -16.39
C SER A 1135 11.24 54.22 -17.45
N PRO A 1136 11.02 52.93 -17.11
CA PRO A 1136 10.41 51.95 -18.02
C PRO A 1136 9.02 52.35 -18.53
N LEU A 1137 8.32 53.26 -17.84
CA LEU A 1137 7.02 53.78 -18.27
C LEU A 1137 7.14 54.83 -19.39
N VAL A 1138 8.34 55.38 -19.61
CA VAL A 1138 8.65 56.31 -20.70
C VAL A 1138 9.18 55.55 -21.92
N SER A 1139 10.06 54.58 -21.70
CA SER A 1139 10.69 53.79 -22.76
C SER A 1139 11.07 52.40 -22.25
N TYR A 1140 10.67 51.35 -22.97
CA TYR A 1140 10.97 49.96 -22.62
C TYR A 1140 12.30 49.47 -23.22
N GLU A 1141 12.61 49.88 -24.45
CA GLU A 1141 13.80 49.45 -25.18
C GLU A 1141 14.48 50.58 -25.98
N GLY A 1142 14.18 51.85 -25.65
CA GLY A 1142 14.71 53.05 -26.30
C GLY A 1142 13.71 53.76 -27.22
N GLU A 1143 12.50 53.21 -27.41
CA GLU A 1143 11.42 53.84 -28.17
C GLU A 1143 10.79 55.04 -27.44
N GLY A 1144 10.07 55.91 -28.17
CA GLY A 1144 9.35 57.05 -27.57
C GLY A 1144 10.23 58.25 -27.18
N LEU A 1145 11.56 58.09 -27.12
CA LEU A 1145 12.50 59.15 -26.74
C LEU A 1145 12.56 60.33 -27.74
N ALA A 1146 12.17 60.11 -28.99
CA ALA A 1146 12.14 61.16 -30.02
C ALA A 1146 11.26 62.36 -29.62
N ALA A 1147 10.19 62.13 -28.85
CA ALA A 1147 9.31 63.20 -28.35
C ALA A 1147 10.00 64.12 -27.33
N TYR A 1148 11.05 63.64 -26.66
CA TYR A 1148 11.78 64.35 -25.61
C TYR A 1148 13.13 64.89 -26.07
N VAL A 1149 13.45 64.78 -27.37
CA VAL A 1149 14.82 65.02 -27.87
C VAL A 1149 15.38 66.41 -27.52
N GLY A 1150 14.55 67.46 -27.49
CA GLY A 1150 14.97 68.78 -27.06
C GLY A 1150 15.33 68.86 -25.57
N GLN A 1151 14.56 68.18 -24.71
CA GLN A 1151 14.84 68.06 -23.27
C GLN A 1151 16.08 67.20 -23.03
N LEU A 1152 16.23 66.09 -23.76
CA LEU A 1152 17.40 65.22 -23.69
C LEU A 1152 18.69 65.97 -24.05
N ILE A 1153 18.68 66.79 -25.12
CA ILE A 1153 19.83 67.59 -25.53
C ILE A 1153 20.18 68.64 -24.47
N HIS A 1154 19.20 69.43 -24.04
CA HIS A 1154 19.43 70.50 -23.07
C HIS A 1154 19.94 69.96 -21.73
N ARG A 1155 19.35 68.87 -21.23
CA ARG A 1155 19.73 68.24 -19.96
C ARG A 1155 21.08 67.52 -20.03
N SER A 1156 21.38 66.86 -21.15
CA SER A 1156 22.71 66.25 -21.38
C SER A 1156 23.82 67.32 -21.46
N ALA A 1157 23.53 68.48 -22.05
CA ALA A 1157 24.47 69.60 -22.11
C ALA A 1157 24.70 70.24 -20.72
N THR A 1158 23.71 70.20 -19.84
CA THR A 1158 23.75 70.79 -18.48
C THR A 1158 24.11 69.78 -17.37
N GLY A 1159 24.18 68.48 -17.68
CA GLY A 1159 24.65 67.42 -16.77
C GLY A 1159 23.58 66.78 -15.88
N ILE A 1160 22.29 66.91 -16.23
CA ILE A 1160 21.18 66.26 -15.52
C ILE A 1160 20.67 65.10 -16.38
N GLY A 1161 20.62 63.88 -15.87
CA GLY A 1161 20.25 62.71 -16.68
C GLY A 1161 19.23 61.79 -16.02
N VAL A 1162 18.02 62.29 -15.79
CA VAL A 1162 16.89 61.49 -15.32
C VAL A 1162 15.65 61.88 -16.13
N LEU A 1163 14.87 60.89 -16.58
CA LEU A 1163 13.59 61.07 -17.27
C LEU A 1163 12.51 60.16 -16.67
N GLY A 1164 11.54 60.75 -15.97
CA GLY A 1164 10.43 60.05 -15.30
C GLY A 1164 9.04 60.40 -15.87
N LEU A 1165 8.01 59.64 -15.47
CA LEU A 1165 6.63 59.80 -15.95
C LEU A 1165 5.99 61.15 -15.58
N GLU A 1166 6.27 61.68 -14.38
CA GLU A 1166 5.61 62.90 -13.85
C GLU A 1166 5.99 64.19 -14.61
N GLU A 1167 7.05 64.17 -15.41
CA GLU A 1167 7.49 65.34 -16.19
C GLU A 1167 6.69 65.54 -17.49
N THR A 1168 5.71 64.67 -17.78
CA THR A 1168 4.92 64.68 -19.03
C THR A 1168 3.70 65.61 -19.04
N THR A 1169 3.44 66.37 -17.96
CA THR A 1169 2.23 67.20 -17.86
C THR A 1169 2.51 68.68 -17.52
N ALA A 1170 3.27 69.35 -18.38
CA ALA A 1170 3.18 70.80 -18.53
C ALA A 1170 2.51 71.13 -19.87
N GLY A 1171 1.23 70.77 -20.02
CA GLY A 1171 0.42 71.21 -21.16
C GLY A 1171 -0.60 70.17 -21.61
N THR A 1172 -1.77 70.17 -20.96
CA THR A 1172 -3.12 69.81 -21.44
C THR A 1172 -3.94 69.13 -20.34
N ALA A 1173 -4.37 69.92 -19.36
CA ALA A 1173 -5.51 69.59 -18.52
C ALA A 1173 -6.67 70.52 -18.89
N SER A 1174 -7.51 70.10 -19.85
CA SER A 1174 -8.97 70.30 -19.86
C SER A 1174 -9.58 69.61 -21.09
N ILE A 1175 -10.31 68.51 -20.86
CA ILE A 1175 -11.70 68.22 -21.28
C ILE A 1175 -12.05 66.85 -20.70
#